data_AF-A0A6I2XDR7-F1
#
_entry.id   AF-A0A6I2XDR7-F1
#
_cell.length_a   1.000
_cell.length_b   1.000
_cell.length_c   1.000
_cell.angle_alpha   90.00
_cell.angle_beta   90.00
_cell.angle_gamma   90.00
#
_symmetry.space_group_name_H-M   'P 1'
#
loop_
_entity.id
_entity.type
_entity.pdbx_description
1 polymer ?
#
loop_
_entity_poly.entity_id
_entity_poly.type
_entity_poly.pdbx_seq_one_letter_code
_entity_poly.pdbx_strand_id
1 'polypeptide(L)'
;MRQPINSPRPGPLPSRPQRQRGRRLREFLAGSILIAMFGVLLAIQAPTADAYAGAPWFRPGVPYTQNFPDPTVVRDGSTYWAYATSTGGSLMPAMSSVDLVTWIPRPAYRPNPYNSDPYFNDSFPVPPRWTKGGTSRTNKAQWGPGVAKFGDRWVAFTSWEVGGSRRCISMATAASPAGPFTDDSDAPFQCDADPDGSIDPEPFIDTDGSAYLLWKSAGIPGSTPTRLWSRRLSPDGRSFAFLSSPHLLLATNPGTFINGIPQEDTWEGHGIENPSMAHQSGSYWLAYSANEWRSGDYRTGQARCDGPMGPCFRSASAPLLPNTGSELGRGGASMFVDRSGQLRMINHSWNAPYTDYPADPNCDSAGLCASHGQRRAHLQPLVVVDGALRVGSESAPMFVRPGGLVSMNPVRLLDTRETGRCVDGSNQQLRISSSNGIPHDAVAVALNVTATEATAPGYLVIWPTGQPRPNSSNLNFVSGQTIPNMVTVKLGSGGSINLATNQGCPNIIVDIAGYYTAGATTPGGFVGISPLRALDTRISGPCVGSLPRSLTVRGGGRGIPADASAVALNVTVTEPSAAGFLTVWPTGAARPTASNLNFEAGQTVPNMVTARIGTDGRIDIASNQGCPHVIVDIAGYYTAWTPSTIGSGGFVGLTPTRALDTRVSGPCVGSEPRRLVIAGRFGIPSNSNSGVPGVSAVALNVTVTEPSAPGFVTVWPSGRTRPNASNLNYVAGLTVPNMVIVKVGSDGAINLMSNAGCPNIVVDVAGYFTSPAD
;
A
#
# COMPACT_ATOMS: atom_id res chain seq x y z
N MET A 1 -55.99 54.54 83.52
CA MET A 1 -56.07 56.02 83.58
C MET A 1 -54.77 56.58 83.01
N ARG A 2 -54.85 57.51 82.05
CA ARG A 2 -53.76 58.25 81.35
C ARG A 2 -52.61 57.47 80.64
N GLN A 3 -52.31 57.99 79.45
CA GLN A 3 -51.24 57.74 78.45
C GLN A 3 -49.89 58.40 78.87
N PRO A 4 -48.79 58.45 78.05
CA PRO A 4 -48.59 58.16 76.60
C PRO A 4 -47.53 57.03 76.36
N ILE A 5 -46.77 56.81 75.26
CA ILE A 5 -46.38 57.53 74.01
C ILE A 5 -46.45 56.55 72.78
N ASN A 6 -45.97 56.96 71.61
CA ASN A 6 -46.21 56.45 70.24
C ASN A 6 -45.26 55.36 69.68
N SER A 7 -45.70 54.85 68.52
CA SER A 7 -45.24 53.79 67.58
C SER A 7 -44.18 54.29 66.54
N PRO A 8 -43.82 53.60 65.39
CA PRO A 8 -44.42 52.43 64.71
C PRO A 8 -43.50 51.31 64.13
N ARG A 9 -44.15 50.34 63.45
CA ARG A 9 -43.71 49.18 62.62
C ARG A 9 -44.45 49.29 61.23
N PRO A 10 -44.45 48.37 60.21
CA PRO A 10 -44.16 46.90 60.21
C PRO A 10 -43.48 46.30 58.93
N GLY A 11 -43.50 44.96 58.78
CA GLY A 11 -43.13 44.17 57.58
C GLY A 11 -44.35 43.81 56.69
N PRO A 12 -44.54 42.58 56.12
CA PRO A 12 -43.97 41.27 56.52
C PRO A 12 -43.60 40.29 55.36
N LEU A 13 -43.44 38.98 55.68
CA LEU A 13 -43.12 37.83 54.80
C LEU A 13 -44.28 36.81 54.65
N PRO A 14 -44.23 35.97 53.61
CA PRO A 14 -44.59 34.53 53.62
C PRO A 14 -43.32 33.63 53.46
N SER A 15 -43.28 32.29 53.57
CA SER A 15 -44.18 31.24 54.10
C SER A 15 -43.33 29.95 54.37
N ARG A 16 -43.95 28.80 54.72
CA ARG A 16 -43.28 27.48 54.90
C ARG A 16 -44.29 26.30 54.95
N PRO A 17 -43.83 25.04 54.80
CA PRO A 17 -44.51 23.87 55.42
C PRO A 17 -43.68 23.11 56.50
N GLN A 18 -43.41 21.80 56.33
CA GLN A 18 -43.26 20.77 57.39
C GLN A 18 -42.15 19.73 57.05
N ARG A 19 -41.49 18.97 57.97
CA ARG A 19 -41.89 17.97 59.01
C ARG A 19 -42.42 16.64 58.42
N GLN A 20 -42.24 15.44 59.02
CA GLN A 20 -41.86 15.06 60.41
C GLN A 20 -41.08 13.70 60.54
N ARG A 21 -41.13 13.00 61.70
CA ARG A 21 -40.21 11.89 62.11
C ARG A 21 -40.88 10.49 62.26
N GLY A 22 -40.27 9.47 61.64
CA GLY A 22 -39.69 8.23 62.24
C GLY A 22 -40.47 7.20 63.11
N ARG A 23 -40.15 5.90 62.90
CA ARG A 23 -40.13 4.80 63.91
C ARG A 23 -39.34 3.57 63.38
N ARG A 24 -39.06 2.57 64.24
CA ARG A 24 -38.39 1.29 63.90
C ARG A 24 -39.38 0.10 64.01
N LEU A 25 -39.30 -0.88 63.10
CA LEU A 25 -39.26 -2.33 63.42
C LEU A 25 -38.73 -3.17 62.22
N ARG A 26 -38.80 -4.51 62.31
CA ARG A 26 -37.93 -5.49 61.61
C ARG A 26 -38.43 -6.00 60.24
N GLU A 27 -37.52 -6.68 59.53
CA GLU A 27 -37.73 -7.68 58.45
C GLU A 27 -38.29 -7.12 57.10
N PHE A 28 -38.06 -7.69 55.91
CA PHE A 28 -37.42 -8.96 55.47
C PHE A 28 -36.36 -8.71 54.33
N LEU A 29 -36.08 -9.71 53.47
CA LEU A 29 -34.92 -9.83 52.56
C LEU A 29 -34.86 -8.89 51.31
N ALA A 30 -33.61 -8.77 50.81
CA ALA A 30 -33.18 -8.52 49.41
C ALA A 30 -33.35 -7.12 48.77
N GLY A 31 -32.27 -6.65 48.13
CA GLY A 31 -32.22 -5.41 47.35
C GLY A 31 -30.79 -4.90 47.12
N SER A 32 -30.17 -5.24 45.98
CA SER A 32 -28.80 -4.86 45.66
C SER A 32 -28.70 -3.45 45.06
N ILE A 33 -27.77 -2.64 45.56
CA ILE A 33 -26.96 -1.64 44.82
C ILE A 33 -25.84 -1.18 45.77
N LEU A 34 -24.59 -1.20 45.30
CA LEU A 34 -23.46 -0.66 46.05
C LEU A 34 -22.48 -0.02 45.06
N ILE A 35 -22.48 1.32 45.03
CA ILE A 35 -21.63 2.11 44.12
C ILE A 35 -20.21 2.12 44.68
N ALA A 36 -19.33 1.31 44.11
CA ALA A 36 -17.89 1.37 44.38
C ALA A 36 -17.25 2.48 43.53
N MET A 37 -16.69 3.50 44.16
CA MET A 37 -15.88 4.50 43.46
C MET A 37 -14.56 3.89 43.01
N PHE A 38 -14.43 3.62 41.71
CA PHE A 38 -13.11 3.44 41.10
C PHE A 38 -12.50 4.82 40.80
N GLY A 39 -11.37 5.12 41.42
CA GLY A 39 -10.62 6.34 41.13
C GLY A 39 -10.06 6.29 39.72
N VAL A 40 -10.57 7.14 38.84
CA VAL A 40 -10.02 7.30 37.48
C VAL A 40 -8.66 8.00 37.61
N LEU A 41 -7.57 7.23 37.49
CA LEU A 41 -6.29 7.82 37.11
C LEU A 41 -6.41 8.29 35.67
N LEU A 42 -6.84 9.55 35.51
CA LEU A 42 -6.54 10.33 34.32
C LEU A 42 -5.02 10.46 34.26
N ALA A 43 -4.40 9.60 33.45
CA ALA A 43 -3.02 9.77 33.03
C ALA A 43 -2.96 11.06 32.22
N ILE A 44 -2.63 12.17 32.89
CA ILE A 44 -2.34 13.44 32.24
C ILE A 44 -1.09 13.19 31.38
N GLN A 45 -1.31 12.97 30.10
CA GLN A 45 -0.24 13.04 29.11
C GLN A 45 0.29 14.46 29.19
N ALA A 46 1.53 14.60 29.67
CA ALA A 46 2.27 15.84 29.47
C ALA A 46 2.30 16.12 27.95
N PRO A 47 2.13 17.36 27.50
CA PRO A 47 2.07 17.68 26.08
C PRO A 47 3.36 17.21 25.40
N THR A 48 3.23 16.18 24.56
CA THR A 48 4.32 15.69 23.72
C THR A 48 4.67 16.78 22.72
N ALA A 49 5.97 17.06 22.52
CA ALA A 49 6.42 18.04 21.54
C ALA A 49 5.73 17.82 20.18
N ASP A 50 5.09 18.86 19.65
CA ASP A 50 4.15 18.72 18.54
C ASP A 50 4.82 18.14 17.27
N ALA A 51 4.04 17.35 16.53
CA ALA A 51 4.41 16.94 15.18
C ALA A 51 4.19 18.09 14.18
N TYR A 52 4.79 17.99 13.00
CA TYR A 52 4.53 18.94 11.92
C TYR A 52 3.04 18.92 11.52
N ALA A 53 2.45 20.10 11.31
CA ALA A 53 1.04 20.27 10.98
C ALA A 53 0.61 19.43 9.76
N GLY A 54 -0.29 18.46 9.97
CA GLY A 54 -0.80 17.57 8.91
C GLY A 54 0.09 16.38 8.55
N ALA A 55 1.15 16.10 9.32
CA ALA A 55 1.96 14.89 9.18
C ALA A 55 1.96 14.09 10.51
N PRO A 56 1.42 12.86 10.55
CA PRO A 56 1.41 12.06 11.77
C PRO A 56 2.83 11.66 12.19
N TRP A 57 2.97 11.39 13.48
CA TRP A 57 4.20 10.92 14.13
C TRP A 57 4.86 9.76 13.38
N PHE A 58 6.18 9.84 13.21
CA PHE A 58 7.02 8.84 12.54
C PHE A 58 7.30 7.59 13.42
N ARG A 59 6.23 6.95 13.90
CA ARG A 59 6.28 5.96 15.01
C ARG A 59 7.10 4.69 14.68
N PRO A 60 7.98 4.22 15.59
CA PRO A 60 8.74 2.98 15.41
C PRO A 60 7.84 1.78 15.17
N GLY A 61 8.27 0.87 14.28
CA GLY A 61 7.61 -0.44 14.07
C GLY A 61 6.22 -0.40 13.40
N VAL A 62 5.68 0.77 13.10
CA VAL A 62 4.40 0.93 12.39
C VAL A 62 4.68 1.38 10.96
N PRO A 63 4.24 0.66 9.90
CA PRO A 63 4.52 1.04 8.52
C PRO A 63 4.14 2.50 8.22
N TYR A 64 5.14 3.33 7.94
CA TYR A 64 4.92 4.75 7.64
C TYR A 64 4.51 4.88 6.17
N THR A 65 3.50 5.71 5.90
CA THR A 65 2.83 5.74 4.60
C THR A 65 2.28 7.14 4.24
N GLN A 66 2.93 8.19 4.72
CA GLN A 66 2.41 9.56 4.80
C GLN A 66 3.43 10.55 4.17
N ASN A 67 3.59 11.77 4.71
CA ASN A 67 4.49 12.79 4.17
C ASN A 67 5.97 12.42 4.32
N PHE A 68 6.62 12.08 3.21
CA PHE A 68 8.03 11.65 3.12
C PHE A 68 8.77 12.45 2.01
N PRO A 69 9.08 13.72 2.28
CA PRO A 69 9.61 14.69 1.31
C PRO A 69 11.10 14.49 0.99
N ASP A 70 11.51 14.90 -0.21
CA ASP A 70 12.90 14.91 -0.69
C ASP A 70 13.69 13.61 -0.38
N PRO A 71 13.17 12.44 -0.79
CA PRO A 71 13.65 11.17 -0.25
C PRO A 71 14.90 10.62 -0.95
N THR A 72 15.82 10.03 -0.18
CA THR A 72 16.97 9.25 -0.67
C THR A 72 16.87 7.79 -0.21
N VAL A 73 17.46 6.84 -0.97
CA VAL A 73 17.49 5.41 -0.63
C VAL A 73 18.90 4.83 -0.78
N VAL A 74 19.38 4.19 0.29
CA VAL A 74 20.62 3.42 0.31
C VAL A 74 20.35 1.93 0.53
N ARG A 75 21.34 1.09 0.24
CA ARG A 75 21.29 -0.37 0.44
C ARG A 75 22.42 -0.84 1.35
N ASP A 76 22.07 -1.62 2.36
CA ASP A 76 23.01 -2.37 3.21
C ASP A 76 22.70 -3.86 3.11
N GLY A 77 23.50 -4.59 2.32
CA GLY A 77 23.32 -6.03 2.07
C GLY A 77 21.93 -6.40 1.51
N SER A 78 21.08 -6.93 2.39
CA SER A 78 19.70 -7.36 2.14
C SER A 78 18.63 -6.44 2.76
N THR A 79 19.00 -5.19 3.08
CA THR A 79 18.09 -4.17 3.62
C THR A 79 18.28 -2.87 2.85
N TYR A 80 17.18 -2.18 2.55
CA TYR A 80 17.18 -0.81 2.05
C TYR A 80 16.85 0.13 3.19
N TRP A 81 17.41 1.34 3.17
CA TRP A 81 17.15 2.40 4.14
C TRP A 81 16.80 3.68 3.40
N ALA A 82 15.69 4.30 3.78
CA ALA A 82 15.20 5.54 3.20
C ALA A 82 15.19 6.66 4.23
N TYR A 83 15.60 7.85 3.80
CA TYR A 83 15.62 9.09 4.59
C TYR A 83 14.88 10.19 3.83
N ALA A 84 14.44 11.23 4.53
CA ALA A 84 13.66 12.35 3.97
C ALA A 84 13.96 13.66 4.72
N THR A 85 13.62 14.79 4.10
CA THR A 85 13.53 16.12 4.76
C THR A 85 12.65 16.02 6.03
N SER A 86 12.93 16.84 7.04
CA SER A 86 12.26 16.80 8.36
C SER A 86 10.72 16.70 8.26
N THR A 87 10.14 15.66 8.85
CA THR A 87 8.71 15.32 8.78
C THR A 87 8.28 14.54 10.02
N GLY A 88 6.98 14.53 10.34
CA GLY A 88 6.40 13.62 11.35
C GLY A 88 7.05 13.66 12.75
N GLY A 89 7.65 14.80 13.14
CA GLY A 89 8.36 14.97 14.42
C GLY A 89 9.83 14.53 14.43
N SER A 90 10.43 14.19 13.28
CA SER A 90 11.86 13.86 13.16
C SER A 90 12.62 14.93 12.35
N LEU A 91 13.88 15.18 12.73
CA LEU A 91 14.84 15.99 12.00
C LEU A 91 15.28 15.26 10.72
N MET A 92 15.76 14.02 10.84
CA MET A 92 16.04 13.12 9.73
C MET A 92 15.32 11.79 9.96
N PRO A 93 14.05 11.63 9.54
CA PRO A 93 13.34 10.34 9.57
C PRO A 93 14.16 9.26 8.85
N ALA A 94 14.14 8.03 9.39
CA ALA A 94 14.73 6.86 8.70
C ALA A 94 13.86 5.62 8.85
N MET A 95 13.60 4.95 7.73
CA MET A 95 12.83 3.72 7.66
C MET A 95 13.56 2.66 6.84
N SER A 96 13.37 1.38 7.16
CA SER A 96 13.98 0.26 6.46
C SER A 96 12.96 -0.60 5.72
N SER A 97 13.44 -1.30 4.69
CA SER A 97 12.64 -2.22 3.87
C SER A 97 13.47 -3.41 3.37
N VAL A 98 12.83 -4.56 3.15
CA VAL A 98 13.43 -5.74 2.54
C VAL A 98 12.95 -6.01 1.10
N ASP A 99 11.95 -5.26 0.63
CA ASP A 99 11.18 -5.50 -0.60
C ASP A 99 10.96 -4.24 -1.46
N LEU A 100 11.31 -3.04 -0.95
CA LEU A 100 10.98 -1.70 -1.47
C LEU A 100 9.48 -1.32 -1.42
N VAL A 101 8.64 -2.14 -0.80
CA VAL A 101 7.16 -2.02 -0.78
C VAL A 101 6.62 -1.85 0.64
N THR A 102 7.26 -2.49 1.61
CA THR A 102 6.98 -2.43 3.04
C THR A 102 8.10 -1.64 3.72
N TRP A 103 7.80 -0.44 4.22
CA TRP A 103 8.78 0.43 4.88
C TRP A 103 8.41 0.69 6.34
N ILE A 104 9.37 0.48 7.25
CA ILE A 104 9.15 0.51 8.70
C ILE A 104 10.12 1.51 9.34
N PRO A 105 9.63 2.55 10.04
CA PRO A 105 10.45 3.46 10.83
C PRO A 105 11.36 2.72 11.82
N ARG A 106 12.60 3.17 11.92
CA ARG A 106 13.62 2.58 12.79
C ARG A 106 13.15 2.46 14.25
N PRO A 107 13.65 1.47 15.03
CA PRO A 107 13.26 1.28 16.42
C PRO A 107 13.52 2.51 17.32
N ALA A 108 12.71 2.66 18.37
CA ALA A 108 12.96 3.65 19.41
C ALA A 108 14.27 3.37 20.16
N TYR A 109 14.94 4.43 20.62
CA TYR A 109 16.12 4.28 21.48
C TYR A 109 15.74 3.66 22.83
N ARG A 110 16.45 2.59 23.23
CA ARG A 110 16.23 1.90 24.52
C ARG A 110 17.58 1.61 25.20
N PRO A 111 17.95 2.32 26.29
CA PRO A 111 17.28 3.51 26.82
C PRO A 111 17.31 4.68 25.80
N ASN A 112 16.41 5.65 25.96
CA ASN A 112 16.44 6.89 25.18
C ASN A 112 17.29 7.93 25.94
N PRO A 113 18.44 8.39 25.38
CA PRO A 113 19.27 9.41 26.02
C PRO A 113 18.92 10.85 25.62
N TYR A 114 18.01 11.07 24.66
CA TYR A 114 17.82 12.36 24.01
C TYR A 114 16.66 13.19 24.58
N ASN A 115 15.58 12.55 25.01
CA ASN A 115 14.41 13.21 25.59
C ASN A 115 13.56 12.19 26.41
N SER A 116 12.41 12.64 26.92
CA SER A 116 11.48 11.82 27.72
C SER A 116 10.48 11.00 26.91
N ASP A 117 10.52 11.02 25.57
CA ASP A 117 9.58 10.29 24.72
C ASP A 117 10.00 8.80 24.58
N PRO A 118 9.18 7.83 25.03
CA PRO A 118 9.50 6.40 24.94
C PRO A 118 9.41 5.83 23.51
N TYR A 119 8.94 6.60 22.53
CA TYR A 119 8.86 6.23 21.12
C TYR A 119 9.93 6.91 20.25
N PHE A 120 10.81 7.73 20.84
CA PHE A 120 11.72 8.56 20.07
C PHE A 120 12.71 7.74 19.22
N ASN A 121 12.78 8.04 17.92
CA ASN A 121 13.47 7.21 16.94
C ASN A 121 14.12 7.97 15.77
N ASP A 122 14.39 9.27 15.88
CA ASP A 122 15.08 10.06 14.84
C ASP A 122 16.47 9.49 14.49
N SER A 123 16.88 9.55 13.22
CA SER A 123 18.22 9.08 12.81
C SER A 123 19.30 10.14 12.94
N PHE A 124 18.97 11.43 12.92
CA PHE A 124 19.90 12.53 13.21
C PHE A 124 19.34 13.36 14.38
N PRO A 125 19.41 12.83 15.63
CA PRO A 125 18.60 13.31 16.74
C PRO A 125 18.99 14.69 17.30
N VAL A 126 20.19 15.19 16.96
CA VAL A 126 20.80 16.43 17.47
C VAL A 126 21.37 17.24 16.28
N PRO A 127 20.93 18.49 16.04
CA PRO A 127 21.46 19.36 14.99
C PRO A 127 22.95 19.72 15.16
N PRO A 128 23.69 20.04 14.07
CA PRO A 128 25.05 20.58 14.15
C PRO A 128 25.10 21.92 14.92
N ARG A 129 26.17 22.15 15.68
CA ARG A 129 26.29 23.26 16.65
C ARG A 129 26.27 24.66 16.03
N TRP A 130 26.69 24.77 14.76
CA TRP A 130 26.77 26.03 14.02
C TRP A 130 25.45 26.48 13.39
N THR A 131 24.41 25.65 13.46
CA THR A 131 23.08 25.97 12.89
C THR A 131 22.37 27.07 13.67
N LYS A 132 21.64 27.94 12.97
CA LYS A 132 20.94 29.10 13.58
C LYS A 132 19.43 29.12 13.34
N GLY A 133 18.94 28.37 12.35
CA GLY A 133 17.51 28.09 12.24
C GLY A 133 17.01 27.31 13.46
N GLY A 134 15.72 27.47 13.78
CA GLY A 134 15.15 26.87 14.98
C GLY A 134 15.31 25.36 15.02
N THR A 135 15.89 24.83 16.10
CA THR A 135 16.11 23.38 16.35
C THR A 135 14.83 22.56 16.54
N SER A 136 13.66 23.18 16.37
CA SER A 136 12.36 22.52 16.51
C SER A 136 12.06 21.60 15.33
N ARG A 137 11.67 20.36 15.66
CA ARG A 137 11.17 19.34 14.73
C ARG A 137 9.87 19.74 14.02
N THR A 138 9.21 20.83 14.45
CA THR A 138 8.06 21.45 13.79
C THR A 138 8.43 22.36 12.60
N ASN A 139 9.67 22.86 12.50
CA ASN A 139 10.00 24.01 11.65
C ASN A 139 10.90 23.68 10.44
N LYS A 140 10.86 22.43 9.94
CA LYS A 140 11.65 21.97 8.77
C LYS A 140 13.15 22.32 8.87
N ALA A 141 13.78 21.94 9.99
CA ALA A 141 15.15 22.34 10.29
C ALA A 141 16.16 21.82 9.25
N GLN A 142 16.04 20.56 8.82
CA GLN A 142 16.91 19.89 7.86
C GLN A 142 16.21 19.62 6.53
N TRP A 143 16.84 19.96 5.41
CA TRP A 143 16.35 19.68 4.05
C TRP A 143 17.32 18.79 3.27
N GLY A 144 16.79 17.97 2.35
CA GLY A 144 17.51 17.19 1.35
C GLY A 144 18.63 16.34 1.93
N PRO A 145 18.33 15.18 2.54
CA PRO A 145 19.37 14.26 2.99
C PRO A 145 19.90 13.42 1.83
N GLY A 146 21.23 13.37 1.69
CA GLY A 146 21.93 12.39 0.86
C GLY A 146 22.82 11.53 1.74
N VAL A 147 22.76 10.20 1.58
CA VAL A 147 23.45 9.24 2.47
C VAL A 147 24.25 8.24 1.64
N ALA A 148 25.46 7.88 2.09
CA ALA A 148 26.25 6.82 1.49
C ALA A 148 27.09 6.05 2.52
N LYS A 149 27.58 4.87 2.12
CA LYS A 149 28.46 4.02 2.93
C LYS A 149 29.90 4.17 2.48
N PHE A 150 30.78 4.45 3.43
CA PHE A 150 32.22 4.62 3.23
C PHE A 150 32.95 3.62 4.15
N GLY A 151 33.39 2.49 3.59
CA GLY A 151 33.97 1.39 4.36
C GLY A 151 33.00 0.79 5.37
N ASP A 152 33.35 0.86 6.65
CA ASP A 152 32.52 0.41 7.79
C ASP A 152 31.46 1.44 8.22
N ARG A 153 31.55 2.69 7.75
CA ARG A 153 30.77 3.83 8.23
C ARG A 153 29.72 4.30 7.24
N TRP A 154 28.75 5.02 7.79
CA TRP A 154 27.74 5.76 7.06
C TRP A 154 27.99 7.25 7.21
N VAL A 155 27.86 7.98 6.10
CA VAL A 155 27.98 9.44 6.06
C VAL A 155 26.68 10.00 5.50
N ALA A 156 26.09 10.94 6.22
CA ALA A 156 24.90 11.69 5.81
C ALA A 156 25.26 13.16 5.61
N PHE A 157 24.97 13.67 4.43
CA PHE A 157 25.06 15.09 4.10
C PHE A 157 23.65 15.68 4.13
N THR A 158 23.46 16.81 4.81
CA THR A 158 22.12 17.40 4.98
C THR A 158 22.17 18.93 5.05
N SER A 159 21.10 19.62 4.65
CA SER A 159 21.09 21.09 4.48
C SER A 159 20.45 21.83 5.66
N TRP A 160 21.18 22.74 6.31
CA TRP A 160 20.73 23.48 7.50
C TRP A 160 20.88 25.00 7.36
N GLU A 161 20.06 25.75 8.09
CA GLU A 161 20.06 27.21 8.11
C GLU A 161 21.20 27.80 8.96
N VAL A 162 21.95 28.74 8.37
CA VAL A 162 23.03 29.52 9.04
C VAL A 162 22.64 30.96 9.36
N GLY A 163 21.46 31.38 8.92
CA GLY A 163 20.79 32.63 9.27
C GLY A 163 20.06 33.24 8.07
N GLY A 164 18.75 33.52 8.23
CA GLY A 164 17.90 34.04 7.16
C GLY A 164 17.48 32.93 6.21
N SER A 165 17.38 33.23 4.91
CA SER A 165 17.14 32.21 3.87
C SER A 165 18.35 31.26 3.66
N ARG A 166 19.56 31.71 4.06
CA ARG A 166 20.82 31.04 3.73
C ARG A 166 20.97 29.69 4.40
N ARG A 167 21.26 28.68 3.58
CA ARG A 167 21.56 27.30 4.02
C ARG A 167 22.95 26.83 3.60
N CYS A 168 23.49 25.89 4.36
CA CYS A 168 24.76 25.24 4.14
C CYS A 168 24.66 23.74 4.44
N ILE A 169 25.57 22.95 3.87
CA ILE A 169 25.59 21.48 4.01
C ILE A 169 26.43 21.06 5.22
N SER A 170 25.86 20.20 6.06
CA SER A 170 26.53 19.48 7.15
C SER A 170 27.09 18.13 6.67
N MET A 171 27.94 17.50 7.49
CA MET A 171 28.40 16.12 7.26
C MET A 171 28.43 15.37 8.59
N ALA A 172 27.52 14.42 8.73
CA ALA A 172 27.32 13.62 9.94
C ALA A 172 27.71 12.16 9.69
N THR A 173 28.22 11.46 10.71
CA THR A 173 28.63 10.05 10.56
C THR A 173 27.90 9.11 11.53
N ALA A 174 27.73 7.85 11.12
CA ALA A 174 27.16 6.78 11.94
C ALA A 174 27.87 5.43 11.70
N ALA A 175 27.78 4.52 12.67
CA ALA A 175 28.24 3.12 12.55
C ALA A 175 27.18 2.17 11.94
N SER A 176 25.99 2.69 11.63
CA SER A 176 24.82 1.94 11.16
C SER A 176 23.98 2.85 10.27
N PRO A 177 23.30 2.34 9.22
CA PRO A 177 22.38 3.15 8.44
C PRO A 177 21.17 3.61 9.28
N ALA A 178 20.88 2.91 10.39
CA ALA A 178 19.89 3.36 11.37
C ALA A 178 20.34 4.60 12.16
N GLY A 179 21.57 5.12 12.00
CA GLY A 179 22.10 6.12 12.92
C GLY A 179 22.31 5.57 14.36
N PRO A 180 22.45 6.44 15.38
CA PRO A 180 22.38 7.90 15.27
C PRO A 180 23.53 8.45 14.42
N PHE A 181 23.20 9.39 13.53
CA PHE A 181 24.18 10.23 12.86
C PHE A 181 24.58 11.39 13.79
N THR A 182 25.87 11.69 13.82
CA THR A 182 26.44 12.77 14.64
C THR A 182 27.34 13.68 13.78
N ASP A 183 27.13 14.99 13.90
CA ASP A 183 28.02 16.04 13.38
C ASP A 183 28.54 16.84 14.58
N ASP A 184 29.84 16.72 14.85
CA ASP A 184 30.56 17.42 15.91
C ASP A 184 31.35 18.64 15.40
N SER A 185 31.11 19.09 14.16
CA SER A 185 31.78 20.25 13.57
C SER A 185 31.32 21.58 14.18
N ASP A 186 32.22 22.55 14.14
CA ASP A 186 31.96 23.95 14.49
C ASP A 186 31.69 24.83 13.24
N ALA A 187 31.68 24.25 12.03
CA ALA A 187 31.40 24.94 10.76
C ALA A 187 30.83 23.98 9.67
N PRO A 188 30.07 24.48 8.67
CA PRO A 188 29.54 23.65 7.59
C PRO A 188 30.61 22.95 6.75
N PHE A 189 30.25 21.77 6.21
CA PHE A 189 31.09 20.99 5.29
C PHE A 189 31.22 21.65 3.91
N GLN A 190 30.10 22.18 3.39
CA GLN A 190 30.05 22.89 2.11
C GLN A 190 29.09 24.06 2.21
N CYS A 191 29.59 25.26 1.92
CA CYS A 191 28.77 26.45 1.68
C CYS A 191 29.50 27.37 0.72
N ASP A 192 28.93 27.56 -0.47
CA ASP A 192 29.52 28.40 -1.52
C ASP A 192 29.17 29.90 -1.34
N ALA A 193 29.62 30.73 -2.28
CA ALA A 193 29.44 32.18 -2.22
C ALA A 193 28.07 32.66 -2.74
N ASP A 194 27.17 31.76 -3.17
CA ASP A 194 25.80 32.13 -3.55
C ASP A 194 25.07 32.69 -2.31
N PRO A 195 24.29 33.79 -2.38
CA PRO A 195 23.72 34.43 -1.18
C PRO A 195 22.85 33.49 -0.33
N ASP A 196 22.03 32.65 -0.96
CA ASP A 196 21.18 31.66 -0.30
C ASP A 196 21.91 30.32 -0.02
N GLY A 197 23.11 30.16 -0.58
CA GLY A 197 24.09 29.14 -0.19
C GLY A 197 23.92 27.78 -0.87
N SER A 198 24.32 26.71 -0.17
CA SER A 198 24.37 25.34 -0.71
C SER A 198 23.32 24.44 -0.06
N ILE A 199 22.51 23.75 -0.87
CA ILE A 199 21.50 22.77 -0.44
C ILE A 199 21.51 21.51 -1.33
N ASP A 200 20.63 20.56 -1.02
CA ASP A 200 20.42 19.29 -1.74
C ASP A 200 21.69 18.48 -2.03
N PRO A 201 22.46 18.11 -0.99
CA PRO A 201 23.60 17.24 -1.14
C PRO A 201 23.18 15.80 -1.52
N GLU A 202 23.77 15.24 -2.56
CA GLU A 202 23.67 13.81 -2.89
C GLU A 202 25.08 13.21 -3.08
N PRO A 203 25.48 12.18 -2.30
CA PRO A 203 26.72 11.47 -2.50
C PRO A 203 26.59 10.42 -3.63
N PHE A 204 27.34 10.60 -4.72
CA PHE A 204 27.49 9.59 -5.76
C PHE A 204 28.72 8.72 -5.51
N ILE A 205 28.54 7.40 -5.45
CA ILE A 205 29.62 6.41 -5.44
C ILE A 205 29.64 5.73 -6.81
N ASP A 206 30.74 5.91 -7.54
CA ASP A 206 30.92 5.36 -8.87
C ASP A 206 31.33 3.87 -8.82
N THR A 207 31.22 3.23 -9.97
CA THR A 207 31.53 1.83 -10.27
C THR A 207 32.99 1.41 -10.03
N ASP A 208 33.93 2.35 -9.92
CA ASP A 208 35.32 2.11 -9.49
C ASP A 208 35.54 2.29 -7.97
N GLY A 209 34.51 2.74 -7.24
CA GLY A 209 34.60 3.13 -5.83
C GLY A 209 35.00 4.59 -5.59
N SER A 210 35.18 5.41 -6.64
CA SER A 210 35.40 6.85 -6.50
C SER A 210 34.12 7.53 -6.00
N ALA A 211 34.26 8.39 -4.99
CA ALA A 211 33.14 9.11 -4.39
C ALA A 211 33.12 10.59 -4.78
N TYR A 212 31.92 11.13 -4.94
CA TYR A 212 31.65 12.51 -5.31
C TYR A 212 30.47 13.04 -4.47
N LEU A 213 30.49 14.32 -4.12
CA LEU A 213 29.34 15.02 -3.58
C LEU A 213 28.78 15.94 -4.66
N LEU A 214 27.50 15.78 -4.96
CA LEU A 214 26.73 16.71 -5.78
C LEU A 214 25.94 17.65 -4.87
N TRP A 215 25.68 18.88 -5.29
CA TRP A 215 24.81 19.82 -4.56
C TRP A 215 24.26 20.93 -5.47
N LYS A 216 23.25 21.65 -4.97
CA LYS A 216 22.68 22.87 -5.56
C LYS A 216 23.29 24.12 -4.90
N SER A 217 23.79 25.08 -5.66
CA SER A 217 23.83 26.49 -5.22
C SER A 217 22.43 27.08 -5.40
N ALA A 218 21.83 27.53 -4.30
CA ALA A 218 20.41 27.82 -4.17
C ALA A 218 19.90 28.78 -5.26
N GLY A 219 20.62 29.88 -5.51
CA GLY A 219 20.33 30.86 -6.54
C GLY A 219 19.11 31.74 -6.22
N ILE A 220 19.04 32.90 -6.87
CA ILE A 220 17.98 33.89 -6.67
C ILE A 220 17.16 33.98 -7.96
N PRO A 221 15.88 33.55 -7.98
CA PRO A 221 15.03 33.63 -9.16
C PRO A 221 15.00 35.03 -9.78
N GLY A 222 15.29 35.12 -11.08
CA GLY A 222 15.37 36.39 -11.82
C GLY A 222 16.64 37.23 -11.58
N SER A 223 17.60 36.77 -10.77
CA SER A 223 18.85 37.50 -10.48
C SER A 223 20.12 36.64 -10.62
N THR A 224 20.17 35.47 -9.98
CA THR A 224 21.34 34.59 -9.94
C THR A 224 20.92 33.18 -10.34
N PRO A 225 21.46 32.60 -11.44
CA PRO A 225 21.13 31.25 -11.86
C PRO A 225 21.33 30.21 -10.76
N THR A 226 20.38 29.30 -10.62
CA THR A 226 20.55 28.09 -9.80
C THR A 226 21.53 27.16 -10.50
N ARG A 227 22.38 26.46 -9.74
CA ARG A 227 23.50 25.67 -10.31
C ARG A 227 23.63 24.34 -9.60
N LEU A 228 23.88 23.27 -10.37
CA LEU A 228 24.21 21.95 -9.86
C LEU A 228 25.71 21.71 -10.03
N TRP A 229 26.37 21.26 -8.97
CA TRP A 229 27.82 21.04 -8.91
C TRP A 229 28.16 19.60 -8.57
N SER A 230 29.41 19.21 -8.81
CA SER A 230 30.04 17.99 -8.30
C SER A 230 31.46 18.27 -7.82
N ARG A 231 31.91 17.56 -6.78
CA ARG A 231 33.29 17.57 -6.31
C ARG A 231 33.68 16.21 -5.72
N ARG A 232 34.86 15.70 -6.10
CA ARG A 232 35.37 14.41 -5.60
C ARG A 232 35.60 14.46 -4.08
N LEU A 233 35.05 13.49 -3.37
CA LEU A 233 35.22 13.24 -1.95
C LEU A 233 36.50 12.43 -1.67
N SER A 234 36.96 12.50 -0.43
CA SER A 234 37.96 11.57 0.12
C SER A 234 37.40 10.14 0.20
N PRO A 235 38.26 9.10 0.24
CA PRO A 235 37.82 7.70 0.32
C PRO A 235 37.01 7.34 1.58
N ASP A 236 37.11 8.13 2.66
CA ASP A 236 36.29 7.97 3.88
C ASP A 236 35.02 8.85 3.89
N GLY A 237 34.80 9.65 2.84
CA GLY A 237 33.65 10.55 2.68
C GLY A 237 33.66 11.79 3.56
N ARG A 238 34.66 11.98 4.43
CA ARG A 238 34.62 12.98 5.53
C ARG A 238 35.36 14.27 5.21
N SER A 239 35.87 14.40 4.00
CA SER A 239 36.42 15.63 3.41
C SER A 239 36.31 15.59 1.87
N PHE A 240 36.55 16.71 1.19
CA PHE A 240 36.83 16.69 -0.25
C PHE A 240 38.24 16.12 -0.51
N ALA A 241 38.41 15.41 -1.64
CA ALA A 241 39.71 14.86 -2.02
C ALA A 241 40.79 15.94 -2.15
N PHE A 242 42.04 15.58 -1.83
CA PHE A 242 43.18 16.47 -1.98
C PHE A 242 43.28 17.01 -3.41
N LEU A 243 43.45 18.34 -3.53
CA LEU A 243 43.45 19.11 -4.78
C LEU A 243 42.16 19.03 -5.64
N SER A 244 41.04 18.49 -5.16
CA SER A 244 39.78 18.53 -5.91
C SER A 244 39.14 19.92 -5.88
N SER A 245 38.59 20.35 -7.01
CA SER A 245 37.82 21.59 -7.21
C SER A 245 36.32 21.30 -7.41
N PRO A 246 35.42 22.26 -7.11
CA PRO A 246 34.03 22.19 -7.54
C PRO A 246 33.91 22.31 -9.06
N HIS A 247 33.13 21.45 -9.71
CA HIS A 247 32.86 21.48 -11.15
C HIS A 247 31.37 21.67 -11.41
N LEU A 248 31.04 22.53 -12.37
CA LEU A 248 29.65 22.82 -12.74
C LEU A 248 29.09 21.68 -13.60
N LEU A 249 27.99 21.08 -13.16
CA LEU A 249 27.25 20.08 -13.93
C LEU A 249 26.23 20.77 -14.85
N LEU A 250 25.38 21.63 -14.29
CA LEU A 250 24.21 22.21 -14.97
C LEU A 250 23.81 23.55 -14.32
N ALA A 251 23.08 24.40 -15.06
CA ALA A 251 22.52 25.67 -14.55
C ALA A 251 21.18 26.02 -15.21
N THR A 252 20.40 26.91 -14.59
CA THR A 252 19.23 27.54 -15.23
C THR A 252 19.61 28.71 -16.15
N ASN A 253 18.78 28.96 -17.15
CA ASN A 253 19.05 29.87 -18.27
C ASN A 253 17.99 30.99 -18.37
N PRO A 254 18.29 32.14 -19.01
CA PRO A 254 18.84 32.23 -20.37
C PRO A 254 20.34 32.47 -20.49
N GLY A 255 20.92 32.08 -21.63
CA GLY A 255 22.21 32.59 -22.12
C GLY A 255 23.49 31.91 -21.65
N THR A 256 23.44 30.94 -20.71
CA THR A 256 24.61 30.13 -20.34
C THR A 256 24.90 29.10 -21.44
N PHE A 257 26.18 29.00 -21.79
CA PHE A 257 26.75 27.94 -22.61
C PHE A 257 27.74 27.14 -21.77
N ILE A 258 27.69 25.81 -21.82
CA ILE A 258 28.74 24.94 -21.26
C ILE A 258 29.52 24.37 -22.44
N ASN A 259 30.83 24.60 -22.48
CA ASN A 259 31.71 24.26 -23.61
C ASN A 259 31.20 24.73 -24.99
N GLY A 260 30.49 25.85 -25.04
CA GLY A 260 29.90 26.39 -26.28
C GLY A 260 28.54 25.80 -26.68
N ILE A 261 27.95 24.93 -25.85
CA ILE A 261 26.61 24.35 -26.09
C ILE A 261 25.56 25.11 -25.24
N PRO A 262 24.46 25.63 -25.84
CA PRO A 262 23.37 26.27 -25.09
C PRO A 262 22.74 25.33 -24.07
N GLN A 263 22.39 25.87 -22.90
CA GLN A 263 21.80 25.11 -21.79
C GLN A 263 20.34 25.53 -21.53
N GLU A 264 19.53 25.57 -22.59
CA GLU A 264 18.13 26.02 -22.56
C GLU A 264 17.14 24.87 -22.80
N ASP A 265 16.04 24.87 -22.03
CA ASP A 265 14.91 23.96 -22.22
C ASP A 265 13.63 24.66 -21.71
N THR A 266 12.49 24.42 -22.35
CA THR A 266 11.33 25.33 -22.27
C THR A 266 10.41 25.12 -21.07
N TRP A 267 10.60 24.05 -20.29
CA TRP A 267 9.68 23.63 -19.23
C TRP A 267 10.21 23.85 -17.79
N GLU A 268 11.47 24.24 -17.61
CA GLU A 268 12.18 24.22 -16.31
C GLU A 268 12.00 25.47 -15.44
N GLY A 269 11.48 26.56 -16.01
CA GLY A 269 11.28 27.81 -15.29
C GLY A 269 12.60 28.48 -14.89
N HIS A 270 12.79 28.75 -13.59
CA HIS A 270 13.92 29.52 -13.08
C HIS A 270 14.85 28.76 -12.12
N GLY A 271 14.47 27.58 -11.66
CA GLY A 271 15.24 26.79 -10.69
C GLY A 271 15.42 25.32 -11.09
N ILE A 272 16.61 24.77 -10.85
CA ILE A 272 16.91 23.33 -10.82
C ILE A 272 17.49 22.92 -9.46
N GLU A 273 17.15 21.73 -8.97
CA GLU A 273 17.46 21.27 -7.61
C GLU A 273 17.45 19.74 -7.47
N ASN A 274 17.74 19.21 -6.26
CA ASN A 274 17.88 17.77 -5.97
C ASN A 274 18.64 16.99 -7.07
N PRO A 275 19.94 17.26 -7.27
CA PRO A 275 20.76 16.50 -8.20
C PRO A 275 20.93 15.06 -7.70
N SER A 276 20.74 14.07 -8.57
CA SER A 276 21.10 12.68 -8.28
C SER A 276 21.70 12.01 -9.51
N MET A 277 22.74 11.18 -9.31
CA MET A 277 23.56 10.68 -10.41
C MET A 277 23.68 9.15 -10.39
N ALA A 278 23.67 8.54 -11.59
CA ALA A 278 23.84 7.12 -11.77
C ALA A 278 24.66 6.80 -13.02
N HIS A 279 25.59 5.84 -12.93
CA HIS A 279 26.25 5.26 -14.09
C HIS A 279 25.44 4.05 -14.58
N GLN A 280 24.85 4.15 -15.78
CA GLN A 280 24.02 3.09 -16.37
C GLN A 280 24.28 2.99 -17.87
N SER A 281 24.51 1.77 -18.37
CA SER A 281 24.78 1.48 -19.78
C SER A 281 25.93 2.31 -20.37
N GLY A 282 27.07 2.37 -19.66
CA GLY A 282 28.28 3.10 -20.10
C GLY A 282 28.10 4.61 -20.20
N SER A 283 27.13 5.18 -19.48
CA SER A 283 26.73 6.59 -19.55
C SER A 283 26.40 7.12 -18.15
N TYR A 284 26.86 8.33 -17.81
CA TYR A 284 26.47 9.01 -16.57
C TYR A 284 25.17 9.78 -16.80
N TRP A 285 24.19 9.55 -15.94
CA TRP A 285 22.89 10.20 -15.95
C TRP A 285 22.75 11.07 -14.71
N LEU A 286 22.32 12.31 -14.89
CA LEU A 286 21.93 13.23 -13.84
C LEU A 286 20.42 13.45 -13.90
N ALA A 287 19.70 12.97 -12.88
CA ALA A 287 18.35 13.42 -12.59
C ALA A 287 18.43 14.72 -11.76
N TYR A 288 17.45 15.59 -11.94
CA TYR A 288 17.29 16.83 -11.16
C TYR A 288 15.82 17.26 -11.21
N SER A 289 15.35 17.97 -10.21
CA SER A 289 14.02 18.60 -10.20
C SER A 289 14.10 20.02 -10.76
N ALA A 290 13.01 20.53 -11.33
CA ALA A 290 12.95 21.90 -11.86
C ALA A 290 11.57 22.56 -11.63
N ASN A 291 11.53 23.89 -11.73
CA ASN A 291 10.47 24.82 -11.28
C ASN A 291 10.40 25.02 -9.76
N GLU A 292 9.54 25.94 -9.30
CA GLU A 292 9.32 26.23 -7.87
C GLU A 292 8.69 25.01 -7.16
N TRP A 293 9.27 24.63 -6.02
CA TRP A 293 8.90 23.40 -5.30
C TRP A 293 7.49 23.39 -4.71
N ARG A 294 6.77 24.52 -4.70
CA ARG A 294 5.35 24.65 -4.30
C ARG A 294 4.35 24.62 -5.46
N SER A 295 4.85 24.52 -6.69
CA SER A 295 4.02 24.62 -7.91
C SER A 295 3.54 23.27 -8.40
N GLY A 296 2.45 23.28 -9.19
CA GLY A 296 2.07 22.10 -9.98
C GLY A 296 3.12 21.75 -11.04
N ASP A 297 3.97 22.69 -11.43
CA ASP A 297 4.97 22.54 -12.50
C ASP A 297 6.27 21.86 -12.06
N TYR A 298 6.42 21.55 -10.77
CA TYR A 298 7.62 20.91 -10.21
C TYR A 298 7.83 19.48 -10.77
N ARG A 299 8.85 19.26 -11.58
CA ARG A 299 9.03 18.00 -12.34
C ARG A 299 10.49 17.61 -12.45
N THR A 300 10.76 16.30 -12.54
CA THR A 300 12.13 15.77 -12.69
C THR A 300 12.56 15.79 -14.16
N GLY A 301 13.69 16.44 -14.46
CA GLY A 301 14.39 16.45 -15.75
C GLY A 301 15.47 15.38 -15.86
N GLN A 302 16.23 15.40 -16.96
CA GLN A 302 17.37 14.49 -17.16
C GLN A 302 18.49 15.10 -18.01
N ALA A 303 19.73 14.89 -17.59
CA ALA A 303 20.92 15.20 -18.37
C ALA A 303 21.85 13.98 -18.47
N ARG A 304 22.59 13.91 -19.57
CA ARG A 304 23.72 13.00 -19.77
C ARG A 304 25.00 13.77 -19.44
N CYS A 305 25.94 13.14 -18.75
CA CYS A 305 27.21 13.77 -18.38
C CYS A 305 28.41 13.02 -18.99
N ASP A 306 29.48 13.74 -19.27
CA ASP A 306 30.74 13.17 -19.79
C ASP A 306 31.46 12.34 -18.71
N GLY A 307 31.23 12.66 -17.44
CA GLY A 307 31.77 11.97 -16.27
C GLY A 307 31.09 12.44 -14.97
N PRO A 308 31.49 11.90 -13.81
CA PRO A 308 30.91 12.26 -12.51
C PRO A 308 31.18 13.71 -12.07
N MET A 309 32.10 14.41 -12.73
CA MET A 309 32.39 15.84 -12.53
C MET A 309 31.86 16.72 -13.68
N GLY A 310 30.98 16.17 -14.52
CA GLY A 310 30.43 16.86 -15.68
C GLY A 310 31.44 17.09 -16.82
N PRO A 311 31.13 17.97 -17.78
CA PRO A 311 29.87 18.73 -17.89
C PRO A 311 28.65 17.81 -18.12
N CYS A 312 27.45 18.36 -17.96
CA CYS A 312 26.21 17.67 -18.27
C CYS A 312 25.38 18.44 -19.32
N PHE A 313 24.66 17.70 -20.15
CA PHE A 313 23.84 18.19 -21.25
C PHE A 313 22.45 17.58 -21.18
N ARG A 314 21.40 18.41 -21.31
CA ARG A 314 20.01 17.96 -21.22
C ARG A 314 19.73 16.91 -22.31
N SER A 315 19.13 15.79 -21.92
CA SER A 315 19.03 14.59 -22.77
C SER A 315 17.64 14.35 -23.36
N ALA A 316 16.65 15.16 -22.96
CA ALA A 316 15.34 15.24 -23.59
C ALA A 316 14.72 16.62 -23.29
N SER A 317 14.00 17.21 -24.25
CA SER A 317 13.25 18.48 -24.11
C SER A 317 11.92 18.34 -23.35
N ALA A 318 11.78 17.26 -22.57
CA ALA A 318 10.61 16.93 -21.80
C ALA A 318 11.05 16.23 -20.50
N PRO A 319 10.37 16.49 -19.37
CA PRO A 319 10.74 15.94 -18.08
C PRO A 319 10.70 14.40 -18.08
N LEU A 320 11.64 13.79 -17.37
CA LEU A 320 11.67 12.37 -17.04
C LEU A 320 10.45 11.96 -16.20
N LEU A 321 9.99 12.84 -15.29
CA LEU A 321 8.76 12.67 -14.53
C LEU A 321 7.79 13.84 -14.84
N PRO A 322 6.94 13.72 -15.88
CA PRO A 322 5.79 14.61 -16.04
C PRO A 322 4.70 14.28 -15.01
N ASN A 323 3.86 15.27 -14.69
CA ASN A 323 2.64 15.09 -13.90
C ASN A 323 1.70 14.07 -14.55
N THR A 324 0.94 13.33 -13.73
CA THR A 324 0.09 12.22 -14.18
C THR A 324 -1.29 12.27 -13.52
N GLY A 325 -2.20 13.04 -14.14
CA GLY A 325 -3.60 13.13 -13.73
C GLY A 325 -3.78 13.79 -12.37
N SER A 326 -3.85 12.97 -11.32
CA SER A 326 -3.94 13.42 -9.92
C SER A 326 -2.60 13.47 -9.19
N GLU A 327 -1.51 12.96 -9.78
CA GLU A 327 -0.15 13.11 -9.21
C GLU A 327 0.52 14.35 -9.83
N LEU A 328 0.73 15.38 -8.99
CA LEU A 328 1.44 16.61 -9.33
C LEU A 328 2.82 16.62 -8.69
N GLY A 329 3.73 17.43 -9.21
CA GLY A 329 4.95 17.78 -8.49
C GLY A 329 5.94 16.61 -8.38
N ARG A 330 6.18 15.86 -9.46
CA ARG A 330 6.98 14.63 -9.40
C ARG A 330 8.48 14.95 -9.42
N GLY A 331 9.02 15.27 -8.25
CA GLY A 331 10.39 15.76 -8.02
C GLY A 331 11.03 15.27 -6.72
N GLY A 332 12.07 15.97 -6.26
CA GLY A 332 12.93 15.58 -5.13
C GLY A 332 13.47 14.15 -5.30
N ALA A 333 14.12 13.88 -6.43
CA ALA A 333 14.45 12.52 -6.86
C ALA A 333 15.87 12.07 -6.46
N SER A 334 16.01 10.79 -6.11
CA SER A 334 17.28 10.12 -5.83
C SER A 334 17.35 8.77 -6.56
N MET A 335 18.51 8.42 -7.12
CA MET A 335 18.73 7.19 -7.90
C MET A 335 19.59 6.17 -7.16
N PHE A 336 19.21 4.89 -7.23
CA PHE A 336 19.96 3.79 -6.60
C PHE A 336 19.81 2.47 -7.37
N VAL A 337 20.74 1.53 -7.17
CA VAL A 337 20.69 0.19 -7.79
C VAL A 337 20.12 -0.83 -6.80
N ASP A 338 19.08 -1.55 -7.22
CA ASP A 338 18.39 -2.53 -6.37
C ASP A 338 19.09 -3.91 -6.31
N ARG A 339 18.50 -4.86 -5.56
CA ARG A 339 19.04 -6.22 -5.40
C ARG A 339 19.14 -7.04 -6.69
N SER A 340 18.37 -6.70 -7.72
CA SER A 340 18.41 -7.35 -9.03
C SER A 340 19.40 -6.70 -10.00
N GLY A 341 20.08 -5.61 -9.60
CA GLY A 341 20.93 -4.83 -10.49
C GLY A 341 20.15 -3.84 -11.37
N GLN A 342 18.86 -3.65 -11.12
CA GLN A 342 18.06 -2.63 -11.82
C GLN A 342 18.30 -1.25 -11.22
N LEU A 343 18.41 -0.25 -12.09
CA LEU A 343 18.37 1.14 -11.68
C LEU A 343 16.94 1.51 -11.25
N ARG A 344 16.84 2.08 -10.06
CA ARG A 344 15.61 2.63 -9.49
C ARG A 344 15.80 4.12 -9.23
N MET A 345 14.67 4.82 -9.20
CA MET A 345 14.59 6.19 -8.71
C MET A 345 13.47 6.27 -7.70
N ILE A 346 13.75 6.84 -6.53
CA ILE A 346 12.74 7.31 -5.60
C ILE A 346 12.45 8.78 -5.90
N ASN A 347 11.20 9.21 -5.82
CA ASN A 347 10.79 10.62 -5.95
C ASN A 347 9.65 10.91 -4.98
N HIS A 348 9.37 12.19 -4.71
CA HIS A 348 8.13 12.61 -4.07
C HIS A 348 7.11 13.18 -5.07
N SER A 349 5.82 13.18 -4.70
CA SER A 349 4.74 13.87 -5.41
C SER A 349 3.55 14.20 -4.50
N TRP A 350 2.68 15.12 -4.93
CA TRP A 350 1.46 15.53 -4.24
C TRP A 350 0.21 14.97 -4.91
N ASN A 351 -0.88 14.89 -4.15
CA ASN A 351 -2.22 14.70 -4.71
C ASN A 351 -2.78 16.06 -5.19
N ALA A 352 -3.25 16.14 -6.43
CA ALA A 352 -4.03 17.27 -6.94
C ALA A 352 -5.30 17.51 -6.07
N PRO A 353 -5.72 18.76 -5.85
CA PRO A 353 -5.15 20.02 -6.36
C PRO A 353 -4.07 20.64 -5.47
N TYR A 354 -3.54 19.93 -4.48
CA TYR A 354 -2.61 20.49 -3.48
C TYR A 354 -1.16 20.42 -3.97
N THR A 355 -0.35 21.47 -3.72
CA THR A 355 1.05 21.56 -4.20
C THR A 355 2.04 22.17 -3.19
N ASP A 356 1.61 22.55 -1.99
CA ASP A 356 2.47 22.93 -0.86
C ASP A 356 2.31 21.91 0.28
N TYR A 357 3.18 21.96 1.29
CA TYR A 357 3.04 21.19 2.53
C TYR A 357 1.70 21.51 3.21
N PRO A 358 1.07 20.54 3.90
CA PRO A 358 -0.09 20.82 4.72
C PRO A 358 0.24 21.82 5.85
N ALA A 359 -0.78 22.53 6.32
CA ALA A 359 -0.66 23.63 7.28
C ALA A 359 -1.58 23.47 8.51
N ASP A 360 -2.29 22.35 8.64
CA ASP A 360 -3.32 22.13 9.68
C ASP A 360 -3.00 20.89 10.55
N PRO A 361 -2.78 21.03 11.87
CA PRO A 361 -2.60 19.90 12.79
C PRO A 361 -3.80 18.96 12.91
N ASN A 362 -5.01 19.38 12.57
CA ASN A 362 -6.25 18.65 12.88
C ASN A 362 -6.56 17.49 11.92
N CYS A 363 -5.84 17.35 10.80
CA CYS A 363 -6.19 16.49 9.68
C CYS A 363 -6.30 14.97 10.01
N ASP A 364 -5.66 14.48 11.08
CA ASP A 364 -5.79 13.08 11.51
C ASP A 364 -7.18 12.77 12.09
N SER A 365 -7.83 13.74 12.76
CA SER A 365 -9.11 13.53 13.46
C SER A 365 -10.30 13.25 12.54
N ALA A 366 -10.19 13.65 11.26
CA ALA A 366 -11.23 13.53 10.24
C ALA A 366 -10.78 12.71 9.01
N GLY A 367 -9.60 12.06 9.07
CA GLY A 367 -9.03 11.28 7.95
C GLY A 367 -8.45 12.10 6.79
N LEU A 368 -8.46 13.44 6.89
CA LEU A 368 -8.09 14.38 5.82
C LEU A 368 -6.59 14.36 5.47
N CYS A 369 -5.73 13.81 6.33
CA CYS A 369 -4.33 13.49 6.00
C CYS A 369 -4.21 12.63 4.73
N ALA A 370 -5.23 11.83 4.38
CA ALA A 370 -5.21 11.00 3.18
C ALA A 370 -5.34 11.80 1.87
N SER A 371 -5.90 13.01 1.89
CA SER A 371 -6.16 13.83 0.70
C SER A 371 -5.26 15.07 0.59
N HIS A 372 -5.00 15.80 1.69
CA HIS A 372 -4.34 17.11 1.67
C HIS A 372 -2.80 17.06 1.56
N GLY A 373 -2.22 17.68 0.53
CA GLY A 373 -0.88 18.32 0.54
C GLY A 373 0.37 17.45 0.80
N GLN A 374 0.24 16.16 1.09
CA GLN A 374 1.40 15.32 1.43
C GLN A 374 2.31 15.10 0.23
N ARG A 375 3.61 15.39 0.39
CA ARG A 375 4.68 14.87 -0.45
C ARG A 375 4.84 13.38 -0.15
N ARG A 376 4.23 12.51 -0.95
CA ARG A 376 4.33 11.04 -0.83
C ARG A 376 5.50 10.54 -1.64
N ALA A 377 6.16 9.48 -1.18
CA ALA A 377 7.26 8.86 -1.91
C ALA A 377 6.77 7.74 -2.85
N HIS A 378 7.30 7.73 -4.07
CA HIS A 378 7.02 6.76 -5.13
C HIS A 378 8.33 6.18 -5.63
N LEU A 379 8.30 4.90 -6.03
CA LEU A 379 9.40 4.21 -6.66
C LEU A 379 9.15 4.08 -8.16
N GLN A 380 10.15 4.41 -8.95
CA GLN A 380 10.16 4.32 -10.40
C GLN A 380 11.27 3.33 -10.84
N PRO A 381 10.98 2.30 -11.65
CA PRO A 381 12.02 1.63 -12.42
C PRO A 381 12.62 2.60 -13.44
N LEU A 382 13.93 2.53 -13.67
CA LEU A 382 14.60 3.29 -14.72
C LEU A 382 15.24 2.35 -15.73
N VAL A 383 15.05 2.68 -17.00
CA VAL A 383 15.63 1.97 -18.15
C VAL A 383 16.21 2.98 -19.15
N VAL A 384 17.26 2.59 -19.87
CA VAL A 384 17.79 3.39 -20.98
C VAL A 384 17.20 2.87 -22.28
N VAL A 385 16.49 3.72 -23.02
CA VAL A 385 15.81 3.39 -24.28
C VAL A 385 16.07 4.50 -25.28
N ASP A 386 16.45 4.15 -26.51
CA ASP A 386 16.78 5.07 -27.60
C ASP A 386 17.80 6.16 -27.22
N GLY A 387 18.77 5.80 -26.37
CA GLY A 387 19.83 6.71 -25.92
C GLY A 387 19.41 7.77 -24.89
N ALA A 388 18.23 7.63 -24.28
CA ALA A 388 17.74 8.49 -23.19
C ALA A 388 17.28 7.66 -21.98
N LEU A 389 17.25 8.28 -20.79
CA LEU A 389 16.70 7.66 -19.59
C LEU A 389 15.16 7.70 -19.67
N ARG A 390 14.49 6.62 -19.28
CA ARG A 390 13.03 6.50 -19.26
C ARG A 390 12.56 5.85 -17.97
N VAL A 391 11.39 6.26 -17.51
CA VAL A 391 10.64 5.54 -16.46
C VAL A 391 10.07 4.26 -17.07
N GLY A 392 10.35 3.12 -16.46
CA GLY A 392 9.77 1.83 -16.84
C GLY A 392 8.29 1.72 -16.44
N SER A 393 7.63 0.66 -16.87
CA SER A 393 6.18 0.49 -16.73
C SER A 393 5.66 0.23 -15.31
N GLU A 394 6.52 -0.12 -14.35
CA GLU A 394 6.14 -0.48 -12.96
C GLU A 394 6.26 0.69 -11.97
N SER A 395 5.63 1.84 -12.25
CA SER A 395 5.58 2.92 -11.25
C SER A 395 4.74 2.50 -10.05
N ALA A 396 5.28 2.56 -8.84
CA ALA A 396 4.61 2.09 -7.64
C ALA A 396 4.71 3.13 -6.50
N PRO A 397 3.63 3.40 -5.73
CA PRO A 397 3.78 4.13 -4.48
C PRO A 397 4.62 3.28 -3.52
N MET A 398 5.59 3.87 -2.81
CA MET A 398 6.40 3.14 -1.83
C MET A 398 5.59 2.55 -0.67
N PHE A 399 4.35 2.99 -0.52
CA PHE A 399 3.58 2.89 0.70
C PHE A 399 2.29 2.09 0.50
N VAL A 400 2.41 0.76 0.46
CA VAL A 400 1.24 -0.11 0.32
C VAL A 400 0.59 -0.37 1.67
N ARG A 401 -0.38 0.49 2.03
CA ARG A 401 -1.27 0.29 3.17
C ARG A 401 -2.14 -0.95 2.96
N PRO A 402 -2.17 -1.92 3.90
CA PRO A 402 -3.14 -3.01 3.88
C PRO A 402 -4.57 -2.45 3.96
N GLY A 403 -5.48 -3.01 3.15
CA GLY A 403 -6.88 -2.58 3.10
C GLY A 403 -7.83 -3.54 3.81
N GLY A 404 -8.80 -3.01 4.56
CA GLY A 404 -9.88 -3.80 5.16
C GLY A 404 -11.08 -3.93 4.21
N LEU A 405 -11.75 -5.09 4.17
CA LEU A 405 -12.85 -5.35 3.23
C LEU A 405 -14.16 -4.65 3.65
N VAL A 406 -14.61 -3.75 2.80
CA VAL A 406 -16.00 -3.31 2.72
C VAL A 406 -16.80 -4.27 1.84
N SER A 407 -17.48 -5.22 2.48
CA SER A 407 -18.39 -6.15 1.79
C SER A 407 -19.71 -5.48 1.42
N MET A 408 -20.23 -5.74 0.22
CA MET A 408 -21.46 -5.14 -0.32
C MET A 408 -22.54 -6.21 -0.57
N ASN A 409 -23.76 -5.78 -0.94
CA ASN A 409 -24.64 -6.64 -1.73
C ASN A 409 -24.16 -6.54 -3.19
N PRO A 410 -24.07 -7.62 -3.98
CA PRO A 410 -23.52 -7.56 -5.34
C PRO A 410 -24.16 -6.49 -6.25
N VAL A 411 -23.33 -5.69 -6.93
CA VAL A 411 -23.76 -4.61 -7.85
C VAL A 411 -23.10 -4.77 -9.23
N ARG A 412 -23.90 -4.72 -10.31
CA ARG A 412 -23.41 -4.73 -11.70
C ARG A 412 -22.65 -3.43 -12.00
N LEU A 413 -21.40 -3.56 -12.45
CA LEU A 413 -20.53 -2.46 -12.86
C LEU A 413 -20.39 -2.34 -14.38
N LEU A 414 -20.32 -3.49 -15.07
CA LEU A 414 -20.16 -3.58 -16.52
C LEU A 414 -20.94 -4.78 -17.06
N ASP A 415 -21.62 -4.60 -18.19
CA ASP A 415 -22.14 -5.68 -19.03
C ASP A 415 -21.95 -5.28 -20.50
N THR A 416 -20.96 -5.85 -21.19
CA THR A 416 -20.63 -5.41 -22.56
C THR A 416 -21.69 -5.77 -23.60
N ARG A 417 -22.69 -6.61 -23.23
CA ARG A 417 -23.84 -6.91 -24.10
C ARG A 417 -24.74 -5.69 -24.27
N GLU A 418 -24.80 -4.81 -23.27
CA GLU A 418 -25.55 -3.55 -23.31
C GLU A 418 -24.90 -2.50 -24.24
N THR A 419 -23.58 -2.58 -24.43
CA THR A 419 -22.81 -1.68 -25.32
C THR A 419 -22.56 -2.28 -26.72
N GLY A 420 -22.85 -3.57 -26.92
CA GLY A 420 -22.62 -4.30 -28.17
C GLY A 420 -21.14 -4.49 -28.53
N ARG A 421 -20.19 -4.27 -27.60
CA ARG A 421 -18.75 -4.31 -27.87
C ARG A 421 -18.02 -5.27 -26.93
N CYS A 422 -17.57 -6.40 -27.46
CA CYS A 422 -16.78 -7.40 -26.75
C CYS A 422 -15.45 -6.86 -26.18
N VAL A 423 -14.83 -7.65 -25.29
CA VAL A 423 -13.45 -7.41 -24.84
C VAL A 423 -12.47 -8.15 -25.74
N ASP A 424 -11.70 -7.38 -26.51
CA ASP A 424 -10.71 -7.86 -27.47
C ASP A 424 -9.27 -7.81 -26.89
N GLY A 425 -8.27 -7.87 -27.77
CA GLY A 425 -6.86 -7.78 -27.39
C GLY A 425 -6.40 -6.42 -26.83
N SER A 426 -7.20 -5.37 -27.00
CA SER A 426 -6.85 -4.01 -26.56
C SER A 426 -7.01 -3.82 -25.05
N ASN A 427 -6.20 -2.94 -24.46
CA ASN A 427 -6.28 -2.62 -23.04
C ASN A 427 -7.49 -1.70 -22.79
N GLN A 428 -8.59 -2.26 -22.28
CA GLN A 428 -9.77 -1.49 -21.90
C GLN A 428 -9.64 -1.06 -20.44
N GLN A 429 -9.70 0.25 -20.16
CA GLN A 429 -9.67 0.79 -18.79
C GLN A 429 -11.08 0.85 -18.22
N LEU A 430 -11.27 0.28 -17.03
CA LEU A 430 -12.50 0.36 -16.25
C LEU A 430 -12.24 1.10 -14.93
N ARG A 431 -12.87 2.26 -14.74
CA ARG A 431 -12.78 3.02 -13.49
C ARG A 431 -13.67 2.38 -12.43
N ILE A 432 -13.10 2.13 -11.25
CA ILE A 432 -13.80 1.49 -10.13
C ILE A 432 -14.18 2.53 -9.07
N SER A 433 -13.21 3.33 -8.62
CA SER A 433 -13.43 4.31 -7.55
C SER A 433 -14.27 5.51 -8.00
N SER A 434 -14.97 6.12 -7.03
CA SER A 434 -15.97 7.17 -7.26
C SER A 434 -17.21 6.72 -8.04
N SER A 435 -17.45 5.40 -8.16
CA SER A 435 -18.66 4.81 -8.75
C SER A 435 -19.31 3.84 -7.75
N ASN A 436 -20.62 3.59 -7.88
CA ASN A 436 -21.33 2.49 -7.18
C ASN A 436 -21.13 2.41 -5.65
N GLY A 437 -20.85 3.54 -4.99
CA GLY A 437 -20.57 3.59 -3.54
C GLY A 437 -19.15 3.21 -3.12
N ILE A 438 -18.22 3.06 -4.09
CA ILE A 438 -16.79 2.84 -3.85
C ILE A 438 -16.10 4.21 -3.69
N PRO A 439 -15.42 4.49 -2.55
CA PRO A 439 -14.78 5.77 -2.29
C PRO A 439 -13.47 5.90 -3.07
N HIS A 440 -12.96 7.13 -3.18
CA HIS A 440 -11.80 7.46 -4.02
C HIS A 440 -10.48 6.79 -3.59
N ASP A 441 -10.36 6.44 -2.32
CA ASP A 441 -9.20 5.90 -1.61
C ASP A 441 -9.22 4.36 -1.48
N ALA A 442 -10.16 3.69 -2.16
CA ALA A 442 -10.13 2.24 -2.29
C ALA A 442 -8.82 1.78 -2.96
N VAL A 443 -8.13 0.82 -2.36
CA VAL A 443 -6.82 0.31 -2.82
C VAL A 443 -6.90 -1.03 -3.56
N ALA A 444 -8.02 -1.74 -3.43
CA ALA A 444 -8.32 -2.96 -4.16
C ALA A 444 -9.85 -3.16 -4.26
N VAL A 445 -10.28 -4.03 -5.16
CA VAL A 445 -11.68 -4.42 -5.35
C VAL A 445 -11.83 -5.93 -5.42
N ALA A 446 -12.96 -6.44 -4.91
CA ALA A 446 -13.39 -7.84 -5.00
C ALA A 446 -14.56 -7.94 -5.97
N LEU A 447 -14.32 -8.56 -7.12
CA LEU A 447 -15.25 -8.69 -8.24
C LEU A 447 -15.64 -10.16 -8.46
N ASN A 448 -16.82 -10.41 -9.01
CA ASN A 448 -17.06 -11.60 -9.83
C ASN A 448 -17.08 -11.18 -11.29
N VAL A 449 -16.33 -11.89 -12.15
CA VAL A 449 -16.20 -11.55 -13.57
C VAL A 449 -16.58 -12.74 -14.42
N THR A 450 -17.55 -12.56 -15.32
CA THR A 450 -18.08 -13.60 -16.19
C THR A 450 -17.72 -13.29 -17.64
N ALA A 451 -17.16 -14.28 -18.35
CA ALA A 451 -17.08 -14.28 -19.80
C ALA A 451 -18.25 -15.09 -20.38
N THR A 452 -18.84 -14.60 -21.47
CA THR A 452 -19.91 -15.27 -22.22
C THR A 452 -19.77 -14.99 -23.71
N GLU A 453 -20.47 -15.76 -24.55
CA GLU A 453 -20.59 -15.53 -26.00
C GLU A 453 -19.24 -15.48 -26.74
N ALA A 454 -18.21 -16.13 -26.19
CA ALA A 454 -16.88 -16.19 -26.80
C ALA A 454 -16.92 -16.87 -28.18
N THR A 455 -16.32 -16.26 -29.19
CA THR A 455 -16.24 -16.82 -30.55
C THR A 455 -15.20 -17.95 -30.66
N ALA A 456 -14.13 -17.87 -29.88
CA ALA A 456 -13.04 -18.84 -29.84
C ALA A 456 -12.49 -19.00 -28.42
N PRO A 457 -11.76 -20.09 -28.10
CA PRO A 457 -11.11 -20.25 -26.80
C PRO A 457 -10.10 -19.14 -26.51
N GLY A 458 -9.96 -18.77 -25.24
CA GLY A 458 -9.08 -17.70 -24.82
C GLY A 458 -9.02 -17.50 -23.31
N TYR A 459 -8.44 -16.38 -22.90
CA TYR A 459 -8.36 -15.95 -21.52
C TYR A 459 -8.47 -14.42 -21.38
N LEU A 460 -9.00 -14.00 -20.24
CA LEU A 460 -9.09 -12.62 -19.79
C LEU A 460 -7.96 -12.34 -18.79
N VAL A 461 -7.33 -11.17 -18.94
CA VAL A 461 -6.34 -10.61 -18.02
C VAL A 461 -6.93 -9.36 -17.38
N ILE A 462 -6.78 -9.21 -16.06
CA ILE A 462 -7.23 -8.05 -15.28
C ILE A 462 -6.09 -7.60 -14.36
N TRP A 463 -5.71 -6.32 -14.44
CA TRP A 463 -4.56 -5.79 -13.70
C TRP A 463 -4.75 -4.30 -13.34
N PRO A 464 -3.93 -3.72 -12.44
CA PRO A 464 -4.08 -2.32 -12.04
C PRO A 464 -3.74 -1.37 -13.21
N THR A 465 -4.52 -0.32 -13.43
CA THR A 465 -4.18 0.70 -14.45
C THR A 465 -2.87 1.40 -14.10
N GLY A 466 -2.04 1.66 -15.12
CA GLY A 466 -0.69 2.21 -14.93
C GLY A 466 0.40 1.17 -14.63
N GLN A 467 0.06 -0.13 -14.64
CA GLN A 467 1.02 -1.24 -14.59
C GLN A 467 1.13 -1.92 -15.96
N PRO A 468 2.25 -2.61 -16.28
CA PRO A 468 2.34 -3.44 -17.47
C PRO A 468 1.29 -4.55 -17.44
N ARG A 469 0.85 -5.00 -18.61
CA ARG A 469 -0.04 -6.17 -18.72
C ARG A 469 0.72 -7.43 -18.28
N PRO A 470 0.28 -8.12 -17.20
CA PRO A 470 0.97 -9.30 -16.69
C PRO A 470 0.75 -10.51 -17.62
N ASN A 471 1.66 -11.48 -17.56
CA ASN A 471 1.53 -12.76 -18.27
C ASN A 471 0.61 -13.78 -17.53
N SER A 472 -0.28 -13.29 -16.68
CA SER A 472 -1.26 -14.07 -15.92
C SER A 472 -2.58 -14.21 -16.67
N SER A 473 -3.36 -15.23 -16.35
CA SER A 473 -4.78 -15.32 -16.75
C SER A 473 -5.66 -15.28 -15.50
N ASN A 474 -6.73 -14.48 -15.52
CA ASN A 474 -7.72 -14.42 -14.45
C ASN A 474 -8.88 -15.40 -14.73
N LEU A 475 -9.32 -15.46 -15.97
CA LEU A 475 -10.42 -16.32 -16.42
C LEU A 475 -10.04 -16.95 -17.76
N ASN A 476 -10.30 -18.25 -17.95
CA ASN A 476 -10.11 -18.96 -19.22
C ASN A 476 -11.49 -19.47 -19.69
N PHE A 477 -11.72 -19.46 -20.99
CA PHE A 477 -13.02 -19.79 -21.59
C PHE A 477 -12.85 -20.54 -22.91
N VAL A 478 -13.83 -21.36 -23.29
CA VAL A 478 -13.96 -21.93 -24.65
C VAL A 478 -15.09 -21.25 -25.43
N SER A 479 -15.17 -21.49 -26.73
CA SER A 479 -16.22 -20.91 -27.59
C SER A 479 -17.63 -21.27 -27.07
N GLY A 480 -18.54 -20.29 -27.08
CA GLY A 480 -19.92 -20.41 -26.59
C GLY A 480 -20.11 -20.54 -25.08
N GLN A 481 -19.04 -20.75 -24.29
CA GLN A 481 -19.15 -20.99 -22.84
C GLN A 481 -19.51 -19.71 -22.08
N THR A 482 -20.43 -19.83 -21.10
CA THR A 482 -20.57 -18.85 -20.00
C THR A 482 -19.81 -19.35 -18.78
N ILE A 483 -18.79 -18.62 -18.31
CA ILE A 483 -17.99 -19.01 -17.15
C ILE A 483 -17.57 -17.80 -16.29
N PRO A 484 -17.81 -17.82 -14.97
CA PRO A 484 -17.32 -16.83 -14.03
C PRO A 484 -16.03 -17.24 -13.31
N ASN A 485 -15.28 -16.26 -12.85
CA ASN A 485 -14.33 -16.41 -11.74
C ASN A 485 -14.37 -15.15 -10.85
N MET A 486 -14.21 -15.34 -9.55
CA MET A 486 -13.93 -14.27 -8.61
C MET A 486 -12.57 -13.64 -8.93
N VAL A 487 -12.43 -12.33 -8.76
CA VAL A 487 -11.16 -11.61 -8.93
C VAL A 487 -11.01 -10.58 -7.82
N THR A 488 -10.02 -10.77 -6.95
CA THR A 488 -9.54 -9.69 -6.07
C THR A 488 -8.34 -9.03 -6.75
N VAL A 489 -8.40 -7.71 -7.00
CA VAL A 489 -7.36 -6.99 -7.75
C VAL A 489 -7.08 -5.61 -7.15
N LYS A 490 -5.80 -5.23 -7.12
CA LYS A 490 -5.35 -3.89 -6.71
C LYS A 490 -5.91 -2.82 -7.68
N LEU A 491 -6.35 -1.68 -7.13
CA LEU A 491 -6.68 -0.52 -7.95
C LEU A 491 -5.41 0.27 -8.31
N GLY A 492 -5.32 0.66 -9.57
CA GLY A 492 -4.21 1.42 -10.13
C GLY A 492 -4.48 2.93 -10.19
N SER A 493 -3.80 3.61 -11.11
CA SER A 493 -3.93 5.07 -11.30
C SER A 493 -5.39 5.49 -11.49
N GLY A 494 -5.83 6.53 -10.78
CA GLY A 494 -7.21 7.02 -10.82
C GLY A 494 -8.26 6.02 -10.30
N GLY A 495 -7.86 5.03 -9.50
CA GLY A 495 -8.75 4.01 -8.94
C GLY A 495 -9.35 3.10 -10.01
N SER A 496 -8.56 2.77 -11.04
CA SER A 496 -8.98 1.99 -12.21
C SER A 496 -8.28 0.63 -12.30
N ILE A 497 -8.89 -0.28 -13.04
CA ILE A 497 -8.26 -1.52 -13.53
C ILE A 497 -8.25 -1.52 -15.06
N ASN A 498 -7.32 -2.27 -15.63
CA ASN A 498 -7.31 -2.60 -17.04
C ASN A 498 -7.81 -4.05 -17.23
N LEU A 499 -8.53 -4.29 -18.32
CA LEU A 499 -9.01 -5.60 -18.72
C LEU A 499 -8.82 -5.80 -20.23
N ALA A 500 -8.39 -7.01 -20.63
CA ALA A 500 -8.16 -7.36 -22.03
C ALA A 500 -8.13 -8.89 -22.21
N THR A 501 -8.60 -9.41 -23.34
CA THR A 501 -8.48 -10.84 -23.68
C THR A 501 -7.25 -11.10 -24.55
N ASN A 502 -6.87 -12.36 -24.76
CA ASN A 502 -5.88 -12.71 -25.79
C ASN A 502 -6.53 -12.88 -27.17
N GLN A 503 -7.67 -13.58 -27.21
CA GLN A 503 -8.46 -13.94 -28.38
C GLN A 503 -9.93 -14.17 -27.95
N GLY A 504 -10.79 -14.49 -28.91
CA GLY A 504 -12.14 -15.00 -28.66
C GLY A 504 -13.23 -13.93 -28.54
N CYS A 505 -12.91 -12.65 -28.26
CA CYS A 505 -13.89 -11.55 -28.25
C CYS A 505 -15.17 -11.89 -27.44
N PRO A 506 -15.05 -12.36 -26.18
CA PRO A 506 -16.22 -12.60 -25.32
C PRO A 506 -16.89 -11.29 -24.92
N ASN A 507 -18.17 -11.40 -24.61
CA ASN A 507 -18.83 -10.41 -23.77
C ASN A 507 -18.40 -10.62 -22.31
N ILE A 508 -18.07 -9.52 -21.62
CA ILE A 508 -17.59 -9.50 -20.23
C ILE A 508 -18.61 -8.80 -19.34
N ILE A 509 -18.87 -9.43 -18.21
CA ILE A 509 -19.76 -8.97 -17.15
C ILE A 509 -18.93 -8.81 -15.87
N VAL A 510 -19.10 -7.70 -15.16
CA VAL A 510 -18.40 -7.42 -13.89
C VAL A 510 -19.41 -7.06 -12.82
N ASP A 511 -19.46 -7.87 -11.75
CA ASP A 511 -20.24 -7.62 -10.53
C ASP A 511 -19.29 -7.31 -9.36
N ILE A 512 -19.53 -6.22 -8.63
CA ILE A 512 -18.78 -5.83 -7.42
C ILE A 512 -19.34 -6.59 -6.21
N ALA A 513 -18.51 -7.37 -5.52
CA ALA A 513 -18.84 -7.99 -4.23
C ALA A 513 -18.38 -7.15 -3.02
N GLY A 514 -17.36 -6.31 -3.22
CA GLY A 514 -16.85 -5.39 -2.19
C GLY A 514 -15.58 -4.67 -2.63
N TYR A 515 -15.06 -3.79 -1.78
CA TYR A 515 -13.81 -3.05 -2.00
C TYR A 515 -12.96 -2.99 -0.74
N TYR A 516 -11.69 -2.61 -0.85
CA TYR A 516 -10.76 -2.52 0.27
C TYR A 516 -10.27 -1.08 0.47
N THR A 517 -10.35 -0.54 1.69
CA THR A 517 -9.90 0.83 2.03
C THR A 517 -8.69 0.83 2.97
N ALA A 518 -7.77 1.75 2.75
CA ALA A 518 -6.45 1.75 3.36
C ALA A 518 -6.34 2.61 4.64
N GLY A 519 -5.97 2.01 5.77
CA GLY A 519 -5.83 2.75 7.03
C GLY A 519 -5.37 1.91 8.21
N ALA A 520 -4.84 2.58 9.25
CA ALA A 520 -4.41 1.93 10.50
C ALA A 520 -5.58 1.40 11.35
N THR A 521 -6.81 1.76 11.00
CA THR A 521 -8.06 1.46 11.72
C THR A 521 -9.09 0.76 10.85
N THR A 522 -8.78 0.39 9.59
CA THR A 522 -9.80 -0.13 8.66
C THR A 522 -10.40 -1.46 9.17
N PRO A 523 -11.74 -1.53 9.32
CA PRO A 523 -12.41 -2.78 9.66
C PRO A 523 -12.45 -3.81 8.52
N GLY A 524 -12.86 -5.06 8.80
CA GLY A 524 -13.00 -6.09 7.76
C GLY A 524 -11.68 -6.78 7.36
N GLY A 525 -10.78 -7.01 8.31
CA GLY A 525 -9.58 -7.82 8.09
C GLY A 525 -9.92 -9.31 7.92
N PHE A 526 -9.26 -10.00 6.98
CA PHE A 526 -9.46 -11.41 6.71
C PHE A 526 -8.79 -12.32 7.74
N VAL A 527 -9.53 -13.35 8.18
CA VAL A 527 -9.05 -14.45 9.03
C VAL A 527 -9.30 -15.77 8.31
N GLY A 528 -8.23 -16.32 7.73
CA GLY A 528 -8.24 -17.64 7.11
C GLY A 528 -8.33 -18.77 8.15
N ILE A 529 -9.15 -19.78 7.88
CA ILE A 529 -9.32 -20.98 8.71
C ILE A 529 -8.79 -22.22 7.99
N SER A 530 -8.87 -23.39 8.62
CA SER A 530 -8.77 -24.65 7.87
C SER A 530 -10.10 -24.90 7.14
N PRO A 531 -10.13 -25.17 5.83
CA PRO A 531 -11.37 -25.19 5.06
C PRO A 531 -12.48 -26.07 5.65
N LEU A 532 -13.65 -25.47 5.90
CA LEU A 532 -14.76 -26.09 6.62
C LEU A 532 -15.98 -26.29 5.70
N ARG A 533 -16.37 -27.55 5.49
CA ARG A 533 -17.62 -27.92 4.79
C ARG A 533 -18.83 -27.43 5.58
N ALA A 534 -19.51 -26.40 5.07
CA ALA A 534 -20.66 -25.77 5.70
C ALA A 534 -22.01 -26.31 5.20
N LEU A 535 -22.08 -26.73 3.94
CA LEU A 535 -23.25 -27.30 3.28
C LEU A 535 -22.81 -28.36 2.26
N ASP A 536 -23.57 -29.46 2.14
CA ASP A 536 -23.43 -30.43 1.05
C ASP A 536 -24.81 -31.04 0.76
N THR A 537 -25.55 -30.45 -0.19
CA THR A 537 -26.95 -30.84 -0.40
C THR A 537 -27.14 -32.22 -1.01
N ARG A 538 -26.09 -32.97 -1.34
CA ARG A 538 -26.21 -34.39 -1.74
C ARG A 538 -26.57 -35.28 -0.54
N ILE A 539 -26.19 -34.86 0.66
CA ILE A 539 -26.47 -35.57 1.92
C ILE A 539 -27.42 -34.79 2.85
N SER A 540 -27.53 -33.46 2.69
CA SER A 540 -28.36 -32.60 3.54
C SER A 540 -29.71 -32.19 2.92
N GLY A 541 -30.41 -33.10 2.25
CA GLY A 541 -31.77 -32.88 1.72
C GLY A 541 -31.84 -32.47 0.24
N PRO A 542 -32.78 -31.61 -0.18
CA PRO A 542 -33.02 -31.33 -1.60
C PRO A 542 -31.96 -30.44 -2.26
N CYS A 543 -31.92 -30.50 -3.60
CA CYS A 543 -31.20 -29.55 -4.45
C CYS A 543 -31.66 -28.09 -4.27
N VAL A 544 -30.88 -27.14 -4.80
CA VAL A 544 -31.14 -25.70 -4.64
C VAL A 544 -31.89 -25.16 -5.86
N GLY A 545 -33.22 -24.99 -5.70
CA GLY A 545 -34.10 -24.43 -6.72
C GLY A 545 -34.11 -22.89 -6.78
N SER A 546 -35.22 -22.35 -7.28
CA SER A 546 -35.45 -20.90 -7.43
C SER A 546 -35.70 -20.16 -6.11
N LEU A 547 -36.27 -20.85 -5.11
CA LEU A 547 -36.48 -20.34 -3.75
C LEU A 547 -35.15 -20.30 -2.96
N PRO A 548 -34.90 -19.27 -2.14
CA PRO A 548 -33.68 -19.16 -1.35
C PRO A 548 -33.58 -20.24 -0.27
N ARG A 549 -32.42 -20.90 -0.23
CA ARG A 549 -31.97 -21.76 0.87
C ARG A 549 -30.99 -20.98 1.74
N SER A 550 -31.46 -20.51 2.90
CA SER A 550 -30.60 -19.82 3.86
C SER A 550 -29.61 -20.78 4.54
N LEU A 551 -28.34 -20.37 4.62
CA LEU A 551 -27.24 -21.07 5.27
C LEU A 551 -26.70 -20.24 6.43
N THR A 552 -26.82 -20.76 7.65
CA THR A 552 -26.14 -20.17 8.83
C THR A 552 -24.63 -20.37 8.71
N VAL A 553 -23.91 -19.26 8.58
CA VAL A 553 -22.44 -19.21 8.50
C VAL A 553 -21.82 -18.63 9.77
N ARG A 554 -22.46 -17.66 10.41
CA ARG A 554 -22.05 -17.07 11.69
C ARG A 554 -22.61 -17.91 12.86
N GLY A 555 -21.79 -18.15 13.88
CA GLY A 555 -22.21 -18.95 15.05
C GLY A 555 -22.39 -20.45 14.73
N GLY A 556 -23.28 -21.13 15.45
CA GLY A 556 -23.62 -22.54 15.19
C GLY A 556 -22.45 -23.54 15.30
N GLY A 557 -21.45 -23.25 16.16
CA GLY A 557 -20.27 -24.11 16.34
C GLY A 557 -19.22 -24.04 15.22
N ARG A 558 -19.42 -23.23 14.17
CA ARG A 558 -18.52 -23.18 12.99
C ARG A 558 -17.19 -22.44 13.20
N GLY A 559 -16.90 -21.95 14.40
CA GLY A 559 -15.70 -21.15 14.69
C GLY A 559 -15.67 -19.74 14.09
N ILE A 560 -16.79 -19.27 13.51
CA ILE A 560 -16.92 -17.95 12.89
C ILE A 560 -17.54 -16.96 13.90
N PRO A 561 -16.82 -15.89 14.31
CA PRO A 561 -17.25 -14.93 15.32
C PRO A 561 -18.59 -14.24 15.04
N ALA A 562 -19.27 -13.84 16.11
CA ALA A 562 -20.62 -13.27 16.07
C ALA A 562 -20.73 -11.87 15.45
N ASP A 563 -19.59 -11.27 15.09
CA ASP A 563 -19.41 -9.92 14.57
C ASP A 563 -18.94 -9.90 13.09
N ALA A 564 -18.38 -11.02 12.60
CA ALA A 564 -17.77 -11.16 11.27
C ALA A 564 -18.67 -10.65 10.13
N SER A 565 -18.17 -9.71 9.31
CA SER A 565 -18.96 -8.97 8.32
C SER A 565 -19.24 -9.75 7.02
N ALA A 566 -18.32 -10.60 6.61
CA ALA A 566 -18.38 -11.40 5.39
C ALA A 566 -17.67 -12.74 5.55
N VAL A 567 -17.95 -13.68 4.64
CA VAL A 567 -17.25 -14.97 4.51
C VAL A 567 -16.61 -15.11 3.13
N ALA A 568 -15.44 -15.74 3.12
CA ALA A 568 -14.76 -16.20 1.92
C ALA A 568 -15.05 -17.70 1.75
N LEU A 569 -15.82 -18.03 0.72
CA LEU A 569 -16.35 -19.35 0.44
C LEU A 569 -15.73 -19.93 -0.83
N ASN A 570 -15.61 -21.25 -0.93
CA ASN A 570 -15.66 -21.92 -2.22
C ASN A 570 -17.03 -22.59 -2.37
N VAL A 571 -17.77 -22.23 -3.41
CA VAL A 571 -19.11 -22.75 -3.69
C VAL A 571 -19.02 -23.62 -4.93
N THR A 572 -19.48 -24.86 -4.85
CA THR A 572 -19.46 -25.82 -5.96
C THR A 572 -20.88 -26.27 -6.31
N VAL A 573 -21.24 -26.15 -7.58
CA VAL A 573 -22.41 -26.79 -8.18
C VAL A 573 -22.03 -28.19 -8.66
N THR A 574 -22.92 -29.16 -8.48
CA THR A 574 -22.83 -30.51 -9.07
C THR A 574 -24.22 -31.01 -9.43
N GLU A 575 -24.29 -31.93 -10.40
CA GLU A 575 -25.52 -32.60 -10.87
C GLU A 575 -26.72 -31.69 -11.24
N PRO A 576 -26.54 -30.52 -11.89
CA PRO A 576 -27.68 -29.72 -12.38
C PRO A 576 -28.42 -30.45 -13.53
N SER A 577 -29.75 -30.45 -13.49
CA SER A 577 -30.58 -31.07 -14.55
C SER A 577 -30.74 -30.23 -15.83
N ALA A 578 -30.38 -28.94 -15.77
CA ALA A 578 -30.41 -28.00 -16.88
C ALA A 578 -29.36 -26.90 -16.68
N ALA A 579 -29.01 -26.18 -17.75
CA ALA A 579 -28.12 -25.03 -17.67
C ALA A 579 -28.72 -23.90 -16.82
N GLY A 580 -27.87 -23.13 -16.14
CA GLY A 580 -28.32 -22.08 -15.24
C GLY A 580 -27.21 -21.34 -14.52
N PHE A 581 -27.60 -20.61 -13.46
CA PHE A 581 -26.69 -19.88 -12.59
C PHE A 581 -27.12 -19.93 -11.13
N LEU A 582 -26.16 -19.72 -10.23
CA LEU A 582 -26.34 -19.63 -8.78
C LEU A 582 -26.04 -18.21 -8.30
N THR A 583 -26.86 -17.68 -7.40
CA THR A 583 -26.63 -16.40 -6.70
C THR A 583 -26.50 -16.67 -5.21
N VAL A 584 -25.58 -15.95 -4.55
CA VAL A 584 -25.31 -15.98 -3.11
C VAL A 584 -25.32 -14.55 -2.57
N TRP A 585 -26.12 -14.27 -1.54
CA TRP A 585 -26.30 -12.91 -1.01
C TRP A 585 -26.59 -12.90 0.50
N PRO A 586 -26.40 -11.79 1.23
CA PRO A 586 -26.78 -11.69 2.65
C PRO A 586 -28.29 -11.90 2.83
N THR A 587 -28.67 -12.78 3.77
CA THR A 587 -30.08 -13.02 4.10
C THR A 587 -30.76 -11.73 4.56
N GLY A 588 -31.99 -11.51 4.10
CA GLY A 588 -32.76 -10.29 4.34
C GLY A 588 -32.47 -9.13 3.38
N ALA A 589 -31.51 -9.25 2.46
CA ALA A 589 -31.35 -8.34 1.34
C ALA A 589 -32.14 -8.80 0.10
N ALA A 590 -32.45 -7.86 -0.80
CA ALA A 590 -33.00 -8.19 -2.11
C ALA A 590 -31.97 -9.00 -2.93
N ARG A 591 -32.43 -10.09 -3.56
CA ARG A 591 -31.62 -10.97 -4.40
C ARG A 591 -31.00 -10.18 -5.57
N PRO A 592 -29.66 -10.16 -5.72
CA PRO A 592 -29.01 -9.51 -6.86
C PRO A 592 -29.37 -10.14 -8.21
N THR A 593 -29.23 -9.36 -9.28
CA THR A 593 -29.15 -9.86 -10.67
C THR A 593 -27.79 -10.50 -10.99
N ALA A 594 -26.80 -10.31 -10.12
CA ALA A 594 -25.50 -10.96 -10.21
C ALA A 594 -25.61 -12.49 -10.14
N SER A 595 -24.77 -13.16 -10.94
CA SER A 595 -24.48 -14.59 -10.80
C SER A 595 -23.12 -14.75 -10.13
N ASN A 596 -22.98 -15.72 -9.25
CA ASN A 596 -21.69 -16.13 -8.68
C ASN A 596 -21.12 -17.34 -9.41
N LEU A 597 -21.99 -18.20 -9.97
CA LEU A 597 -21.64 -19.39 -10.73
C LEU A 597 -22.58 -19.54 -11.90
N ASN A 598 -22.06 -19.97 -13.04
CA ASN A 598 -22.82 -20.40 -14.22
C ASN A 598 -22.44 -21.85 -14.51
N PHE A 599 -23.39 -22.65 -14.98
CA PHE A 599 -23.19 -24.09 -15.17
C PHE A 599 -24.08 -24.63 -16.29
N GLU A 600 -23.58 -25.67 -16.97
CA GLU A 600 -24.31 -26.49 -17.92
C GLU A 600 -24.91 -27.74 -17.24
N ALA A 601 -25.84 -28.43 -17.92
CA ALA A 601 -26.43 -29.66 -17.41
C ALA A 601 -25.35 -30.75 -17.13
N GLY A 602 -25.46 -31.40 -15.97
CA GLY A 602 -24.49 -32.39 -15.48
C GLY A 602 -23.13 -31.83 -15.01
N GLN A 603 -22.87 -30.53 -15.16
CA GLN A 603 -21.56 -29.96 -14.85
C GLN A 603 -21.27 -29.92 -13.34
N THR A 604 -20.06 -30.31 -12.94
CA THR A 604 -19.47 -29.97 -11.64
C THR A 604 -18.55 -28.76 -11.81
N VAL A 605 -18.82 -27.65 -11.12
CA VAL A 605 -18.04 -26.42 -11.24
C VAL A 605 -17.98 -25.61 -9.93
N PRO A 606 -16.79 -25.19 -9.46
CA PRO A 606 -16.62 -24.30 -8.33
C PRO A 606 -16.33 -22.84 -8.75
N ASN A 607 -16.65 -21.90 -7.86
CA ASN A 607 -16.07 -20.57 -7.85
C ASN A 607 -15.88 -20.12 -6.40
N MET A 608 -14.86 -19.30 -6.17
CA MET A 608 -14.72 -18.55 -4.93
C MET A 608 -15.86 -17.52 -4.81
N VAL A 609 -16.37 -17.29 -3.61
CA VAL A 609 -17.41 -16.29 -3.35
C VAL A 609 -17.06 -15.51 -2.08
N THR A 610 -16.92 -14.19 -2.20
CA THR A 610 -16.91 -13.28 -1.04
C THR A 610 -18.33 -12.81 -0.79
N ALA A 611 -19.00 -13.34 0.24
CA ALA A 611 -20.39 -13.04 0.56
C ALA A 611 -20.49 -12.22 1.86
N ARG A 612 -21.16 -11.06 1.79
CA ARG A 612 -21.63 -10.32 2.97
C ARG A 612 -22.62 -11.18 3.77
N ILE A 613 -22.56 -11.11 5.10
CA ILE A 613 -23.45 -11.87 5.99
C ILE A 613 -24.67 -11.00 6.37
N GLY A 614 -25.86 -11.62 6.42
CA GLY A 614 -27.09 -11.01 6.91
C GLY A 614 -27.04 -10.68 8.41
N THR A 615 -27.96 -9.83 8.87
CA THR A 615 -28.03 -9.45 10.30
C THR A 615 -28.40 -10.61 11.23
N ASP A 616 -28.99 -11.68 10.68
CA ASP A 616 -29.29 -12.95 11.35
C ASP A 616 -28.13 -13.95 11.36
N GLY A 617 -26.98 -13.60 10.75
CA GLY A 617 -25.81 -14.47 10.64
C GLY A 617 -25.82 -15.43 9.46
N ARG A 618 -26.73 -15.24 8.48
CA ARG A 618 -26.92 -16.16 7.35
C ARG A 618 -26.59 -15.53 5.99
N ILE A 619 -26.47 -16.41 4.99
CA ILE A 619 -26.47 -16.06 3.56
C ILE A 619 -27.58 -16.87 2.88
N ASP A 620 -28.24 -16.29 1.88
CA ASP A 620 -29.19 -16.99 1.03
C ASP A 620 -28.50 -17.48 -0.24
N ILE A 621 -28.86 -18.69 -0.67
CA ILE A 621 -28.35 -19.34 -1.87
C ILE A 621 -29.55 -19.79 -2.70
N ALA A 622 -29.58 -19.44 -3.99
CA ALA A 622 -30.61 -19.92 -4.92
C ALA A 622 -30.06 -20.07 -6.33
N SER A 623 -30.60 -21.02 -7.08
CA SER A 623 -30.40 -21.10 -8.52
C SER A 623 -31.49 -20.32 -9.28
N ASN A 624 -31.35 -20.14 -10.58
CA ASN A 624 -32.46 -19.76 -11.47
C ASN A 624 -33.15 -20.99 -12.10
N GLN A 625 -32.40 -22.08 -12.35
CA GLN A 625 -32.82 -23.24 -13.16
C GLN A 625 -32.09 -24.53 -12.74
N GLY A 626 -32.49 -25.67 -13.28
CA GLY A 626 -31.75 -26.94 -13.20
C GLY A 626 -31.69 -27.65 -11.84
N CYS A 627 -32.03 -26.96 -10.74
CA CYS A 627 -31.92 -27.47 -9.36
C CYS A 627 -30.60 -28.22 -9.07
N PRO A 628 -29.45 -27.53 -9.09
CA PRO A 628 -28.16 -28.14 -8.75
C PRO A 628 -28.11 -28.65 -7.30
N HIS A 629 -27.33 -29.71 -7.08
CA HIS A 629 -26.75 -29.95 -5.76
C HIS A 629 -25.64 -28.91 -5.51
N VAL A 630 -25.55 -28.41 -4.27
CA VAL A 630 -24.65 -27.33 -3.89
C VAL A 630 -23.83 -27.72 -2.68
N ILE A 631 -22.52 -27.48 -2.80
CA ILE A 631 -21.51 -27.73 -1.78
C ILE A 631 -20.89 -26.37 -1.43
N VAL A 632 -20.71 -26.09 -0.14
CA VAL A 632 -20.09 -24.85 0.34
C VAL A 632 -18.98 -25.17 1.33
N ASP A 633 -17.76 -24.78 1.01
CA ASP A 633 -16.62 -24.73 1.93
C ASP A 633 -16.35 -23.29 2.37
N ILE A 634 -16.02 -23.08 3.64
CA ILE A 634 -15.59 -21.77 4.16
C ILE A 634 -14.06 -21.79 4.29
N ALA A 635 -13.38 -20.90 3.56
CA ALA A 635 -11.93 -20.71 3.63
C ALA A 635 -11.52 -19.68 4.70
N GLY A 636 -12.41 -18.77 5.07
CA GLY A 636 -12.23 -17.80 6.15
C GLY A 636 -13.38 -16.82 6.26
N TYR A 637 -13.23 -15.86 7.17
CA TYR A 637 -14.19 -14.77 7.39
C TYR A 637 -13.47 -13.42 7.44
N TYR A 638 -14.21 -12.33 7.28
CA TYR A 638 -13.72 -10.97 7.47
C TYR A 638 -14.29 -10.42 8.78
N THR A 639 -13.48 -9.71 9.58
CA THR A 639 -13.90 -9.17 10.89
C THR A 639 -15.03 -8.14 10.79
N ALA A 640 -15.59 -7.72 11.92
CA ALA A 640 -16.63 -6.68 11.96
C ALA A 640 -16.19 -5.33 11.38
N TRP A 641 -17.18 -4.44 11.30
CA TRP A 641 -17.02 -3.02 10.96
C TRP A 641 -16.47 -2.14 12.10
N THR A 642 -15.92 -2.75 13.15
CA THR A 642 -15.27 -2.07 14.28
C THR A 642 -13.75 -2.01 14.10
N PRO A 643 -13.10 -0.84 14.27
CA PRO A 643 -11.64 -0.76 14.33
C PRO A 643 -11.05 -1.67 15.40
N SER A 644 -10.23 -2.62 14.99
CA SER A 644 -9.42 -3.48 15.86
C SER A 644 -7.96 -3.40 15.43
N THR A 645 -7.06 -3.69 16.39
CA THR A 645 -5.57 -3.61 16.31
C THR A 645 -4.95 -3.56 14.91
N ILE A 646 -4.15 -2.51 14.69
CA ILE A 646 -3.52 -2.07 13.43
C ILE A 646 -3.06 -3.25 12.57
N GLY A 647 -3.57 -3.30 11.33
CA GLY A 647 -2.96 -4.07 10.25
C GLY A 647 -3.04 -5.60 10.36
N SER A 648 -3.93 -6.17 11.17
CA SER A 648 -4.20 -7.62 11.15
C SER A 648 -5.24 -7.99 10.08
N GLY A 649 -4.92 -8.91 9.17
CA GLY A 649 -5.82 -9.42 8.13
C GLY A 649 -6.07 -8.44 6.97
N GLY A 650 -5.37 -7.32 6.89
CA GLY A 650 -5.55 -6.34 5.81
C GLY A 650 -5.01 -6.87 4.48
N PHE A 651 -5.73 -6.67 3.40
CA PHE A 651 -5.33 -7.09 2.06
C PHE A 651 -4.30 -6.12 1.45
N VAL A 652 -3.15 -6.65 1.07
CA VAL A 652 -2.15 -6.01 0.23
C VAL A 652 -2.24 -6.61 -1.18
N GLY A 653 -2.87 -5.87 -2.08
CA GLY A 653 -2.94 -6.24 -3.49
C GLY A 653 -1.63 -5.95 -4.22
N LEU A 654 -1.26 -6.83 -5.16
CA LEU A 654 -0.06 -6.76 -5.98
C LEU A 654 -0.43 -6.64 -7.47
N THR A 655 0.56 -6.35 -8.32
CA THR A 655 0.45 -6.65 -9.76
C THR A 655 0.53 -8.18 -9.94
N PRO A 656 -0.38 -8.83 -10.71
CA PRO A 656 -0.45 -10.28 -10.80
C PRO A 656 0.90 -10.96 -11.13
N THR A 657 1.44 -11.71 -10.17
CA THR A 657 2.82 -12.24 -10.21
C THR A 657 2.85 -13.76 -10.17
N ARG A 658 3.50 -14.40 -11.14
CA ARG A 658 3.58 -15.86 -11.25
C ARG A 658 4.44 -16.49 -10.15
N ALA A 659 3.84 -17.35 -9.34
CA ALA A 659 4.50 -18.09 -8.26
C ALA A 659 4.80 -19.57 -8.61
N LEU A 660 4.01 -20.17 -9.51
CA LEU A 660 4.22 -21.53 -10.00
C LEU A 660 3.71 -21.67 -11.43
N ASP A 661 4.39 -22.47 -12.25
CA ASP A 661 3.94 -22.91 -13.58
C ASP A 661 4.59 -24.26 -13.88
N THR A 662 3.89 -25.36 -13.66
CA THR A 662 4.52 -26.70 -13.72
C THR A 662 5.02 -27.05 -15.12
N ARG A 663 4.42 -26.50 -16.18
CA ARG A 663 4.82 -26.68 -17.59
C ARG A 663 6.31 -26.40 -17.85
N VAL A 664 6.90 -25.53 -17.03
CA VAL A 664 8.33 -25.14 -17.09
C VAL A 664 9.11 -25.42 -15.80
N SER A 665 8.46 -25.91 -14.74
CA SER A 665 9.06 -26.07 -13.40
C SER A 665 8.95 -27.49 -12.82
N GLY A 666 8.95 -28.50 -13.70
CA GLY A 666 9.05 -29.92 -13.32
C GLY A 666 7.73 -30.69 -13.48
N PRO A 667 7.47 -31.72 -12.66
CA PRO A 667 6.32 -32.59 -12.87
C PRO A 667 4.97 -31.88 -12.61
N CYS A 668 3.94 -32.40 -13.26
CA CYS A 668 2.54 -32.10 -12.97
C CYS A 668 2.18 -32.36 -11.49
N VAL A 669 1.09 -31.76 -11.01
CA VAL A 669 0.64 -31.97 -9.63
C VAL A 669 -0.25 -33.20 -9.58
N GLY A 670 0.26 -34.29 -9.02
CA GLY A 670 -0.46 -35.55 -8.82
C GLY A 670 -1.07 -35.69 -7.43
N SER A 671 -1.20 -36.94 -6.98
CA SER A 671 -1.73 -37.34 -5.67
C SER A 671 -0.85 -36.95 -4.47
N GLU A 672 0.42 -36.64 -4.72
CA GLU A 672 1.35 -36.20 -3.68
C GLU A 672 1.33 -34.67 -3.52
N PRO A 673 1.30 -34.12 -2.29
CA PRO A 673 1.26 -32.67 -2.07
C PRO A 673 2.52 -31.94 -2.55
N ARG A 674 2.38 -31.07 -3.54
CA ARG A 674 3.41 -30.11 -3.95
C ARG A 674 3.39 -28.91 -3.00
N ARG A 675 4.38 -28.83 -2.10
CA ARG A 675 4.58 -27.66 -1.21
C ARG A 675 5.17 -26.47 -1.99
N LEU A 676 4.58 -25.29 -1.82
CA LEU A 676 5.03 -24.02 -2.38
C LEU A 676 5.29 -23.02 -1.26
N VAL A 677 6.54 -22.62 -1.07
CA VAL A 677 6.91 -21.49 -0.19
C VAL A 677 6.49 -20.20 -0.89
N ILE A 678 5.75 -19.34 -0.18
CA ILE A 678 5.14 -18.14 -0.79
C ILE A 678 5.41 -16.85 0.01
N ALA A 679 5.58 -16.93 1.33
CA ALA A 679 6.09 -15.81 2.12
C ALA A 679 7.59 -15.58 1.82
N GLY A 680 8.01 -14.32 1.79
CA GLY A 680 9.36 -13.89 1.42
C GLY A 680 9.66 -14.01 -0.07
N ARG A 681 8.65 -14.11 -0.94
CA ARG A 681 8.76 -14.34 -2.39
C ARG A 681 7.63 -13.62 -3.14
N PHE A 682 7.79 -13.39 -4.43
CA PHE A 682 6.70 -12.91 -5.32
C PHE A 682 6.01 -11.60 -4.87
N GLY A 683 6.74 -10.68 -4.20
CA GLY A 683 6.18 -9.44 -3.64
C GLY A 683 5.48 -9.60 -2.29
N ILE A 684 5.60 -10.77 -1.63
CA ILE A 684 5.00 -11.09 -0.34
C ILE A 684 6.09 -11.09 0.76
N PRO A 685 5.91 -10.38 1.91
CA PRO A 685 6.84 -10.37 3.04
C PRO A 685 7.11 -11.75 3.67
N SER A 686 8.20 -11.84 4.43
CA SER A 686 8.64 -13.07 5.14
C SER A 686 8.15 -13.11 6.58
N ASN A 687 7.55 -14.24 7.00
CA ASN A 687 7.05 -14.48 8.36
C ASN A 687 8.15 -14.68 9.43
N SER A 688 9.40 -14.33 9.14
CA SER A 688 10.58 -14.55 9.98
C SER A 688 11.08 -13.31 10.72
N ASN A 689 10.44 -12.15 10.50
CA ASN A 689 10.99 -10.85 10.89
C ASN A 689 10.11 -10.21 11.98
N SER A 690 10.57 -10.22 13.24
CA SER A 690 9.88 -9.53 14.34
C SER A 690 9.73 -8.03 14.03
N GLY A 691 8.62 -7.44 14.47
CA GLY A 691 8.25 -6.06 14.16
C GLY A 691 7.75 -5.80 12.73
N VAL A 692 7.66 -6.81 11.86
CA VAL A 692 7.01 -6.72 10.54
C VAL A 692 5.62 -7.39 10.62
N PRO A 693 4.54 -6.75 10.14
CA PRO A 693 3.27 -7.43 9.93
C PRO A 693 3.46 -8.59 8.94
N GLY A 694 3.42 -9.82 9.44
CA GLY A 694 3.65 -11.04 8.65
C GLY A 694 2.49 -11.36 7.69
N VAL A 695 2.45 -12.60 7.19
CA VAL A 695 1.47 -13.05 6.20
C VAL A 695 0.56 -14.12 6.81
N SER A 696 -0.73 -13.79 6.95
CA SER A 696 -1.75 -14.68 7.52
C SER A 696 -2.40 -15.58 6.46
N ALA A 697 -2.57 -15.06 5.24
CA ALA A 697 -3.20 -15.73 4.09
C ALA A 697 -2.72 -15.10 2.76
N VAL A 698 -2.99 -15.76 1.64
CA VAL A 698 -2.69 -15.29 0.28
C VAL A 698 -3.93 -15.36 -0.62
N ALA A 699 -3.98 -14.48 -1.62
CA ALA A 699 -5.01 -14.40 -2.65
C ALA A 699 -4.38 -14.76 -4.00
N LEU A 700 -4.79 -15.88 -4.55
CA LEU A 700 -4.18 -16.53 -5.72
C LEU A 700 -5.23 -16.74 -6.81
N ASN A 701 -4.84 -16.73 -8.08
CA ASN A 701 -5.57 -17.45 -9.11
C ASN A 701 -4.85 -18.77 -9.41
N VAL A 702 -5.55 -19.89 -9.29
CA VAL A 702 -5.01 -21.24 -9.52
C VAL A 702 -5.63 -21.78 -10.79
N THR A 703 -4.82 -22.06 -11.81
CA THR A 703 -5.26 -22.56 -13.11
C THR A 703 -4.78 -23.98 -13.32
N VAL A 704 -5.70 -24.90 -13.59
CA VAL A 704 -5.39 -26.23 -14.14
C VAL A 704 -5.37 -26.14 -15.66
N THR A 705 -4.40 -26.81 -16.28
CA THR A 705 -4.31 -27.01 -17.72
C THR A 705 -3.83 -28.44 -18.01
N GLU A 706 -4.16 -28.95 -19.20
CA GLU A 706 -3.77 -30.29 -19.68
C GLU A 706 -4.07 -31.49 -18.74
N PRO A 707 -5.18 -31.53 -17.96
CA PRO A 707 -5.51 -32.72 -17.16
C PRO A 707 -5.81 -33.94 -18.04
N SER A 708 -5.26 -35.10 -17.71
CA SER A 708 -5.52 -36.36 -18.45
C SER A 708 -6.82 -37.07 -18.08
N ALA A 709 -7.43 -36.72 -16.94
CA ALA A 709 -8.68 -37.29 -16.44
C ALA A 709 -9.46 -36.23 -15.63
N PRO A 710 -10.78 -36.39 -15.41
CA PRO A 710 -11.53 -35.51 -14.50
C PRO A 710 -11.05 -35.60 -13.04
N GLY A 711 -11.14 -34.50 -12.32
CA GLY A 711 -10.67 -34.42 -10.93
C GLY A 711 -10.85 -33.05 -10.30
N PHE A 712 -10.12 -32.82 -9.21
CA PHE A 712 -10.06 -31.55 -8.49
C PHE A 712 -8.69 -31.30 -7.84
N VAL A 713 -8.40 -30.01 -7.61
CA VAL A 713 -7.27 -29.53 -6.82
C VAL A 713 -7.74 -29.11 -5.43
N THR A 714 -6.98 -29.48 -4.40
CA THR A 714 -7.10 -28.92 -3.04
C THR A 714 -5.86 -28.07 -2.74
N VAL A 715 -6.06 -26.90 -2.14
CA VAL A 715 -5.01 -25.96 -1.70
C VAL A 715 -5.20 -25.64 -0.23
N TRP A 716 -4.16 -25.81 0.60
CA TRP A 716 -4.25 -25.66 2.05
C TRP A 716 -2.94 -25.21 2.70
N PRO A 717 -2.96 -24.60 3.91
CA PRO A 717 -1.75 -24.29 4.67
C PRO A 717 -0.87 -25.53 4.90
N SER A 718 0.44 -25.35 4.73
CA SER A 718 1.45 -26.30 5.20
C SER A 718 1.40 -26.48 6.72
N GLY A 719 1.90 -27.63 7.19
CA GLY A 719 1.77 -28.05 8.60
C GLY A 719 0.35 -28.46 9.03
N ARG A 720 -0.61 -28.55 8.09
CA ARG A 720 -1.98 -29.01 8.33
C ARG A 720 -2.33 -30.21 7.45
N THR A 721 -3.26 -31.04 7.95
CA THR A 721 -3.87 -32.14 7.21
C THR A 721 -4.67 -31.62 6.01
N ARG A 722 -4.71 -32.40 4.93
CA ARG A 722 -5.49 -32.06 3.71
C ARG A 722 -6.98 -32.03 4.05
N PRO A 723 -7.71 -30.91 3.81
CA PRO A 723 -9.16 -30.86 4.00
C PRO A 723 -9.89 -31.64 2.90
N ASN A 724 -11.16 -31.97 3.12
CA ASN A 724 -12.03 -32.57 2.09
C ASN A 724 -12.67 -31.51 1.16
N ALA A 725 -12.00 -30.36 1.01
CA ALA A 725 -12.43 -29.23 0.19
C ALA A 725 -11.77 -29.32 -1.20
N SER A 726 -12.56 -29.19 -2.26
CA SER A 726 -12.06 -28.89 -3.60
C SER A 726 -12.01 -27.38 -3.77
N ASN A 727 -10.91 -26.85 -4.32
CA ASN A 727 -10.80 -25.44 -4.72
C ASN A 727 -11.12 -25.27 -6.20
N LEU A 728 -10.78 -26.25 -7.04
CA LEU A 728 -10.98 -26.21 -8.49
C LEU A 728 -11.32 -27.62 -8.98
N ASN A 729 -12.36 -27.77 -9.78
CA ASN A 729 -12.75 -29.03 -10.41
C ASN A 729 -12.58 -28.90 -11.93
N TYR A 730 -12.20 -29.99 -12.60
CA TYR A 730 -11.88 -29.99 -14.02
C TYR A 730 -12.24 -31.33 -14.68
N VAL A 731 -12.34 -31.31 -16.01
CA VAL A 731 -12.48 -32.50 -16.87
C VAL A 731 -11.26 -32.61 -17.78
N ALA A 732 -11.03 -33.78 -18.38
CA ALA A 732 -9.86 -34.03 -19.23
C ALA A 732 -9.70 -32.99 -20.37
N GLY A 733 -8.47 -32.55 -20.62
CA GLY A 733 -8.12 -31.56 -21.64
C GLY A 733 -8.52 -30.10 -21.36
N LEU A 734 -9.44 -29.84 -20.42
CA LEU A 734 -9.96 -28.49 -20.20
C LEU A 734 -9.01 -27.65 -19.33
N THR A 735 -8.77 -26.40 -19.74
CA THR A 735 -8.06 -25.40 -18.94
C THR A 735 -9.07 -24.54 -18.18
N VAL A 736 -8.97 -24.51 -16.85
CA VAL A 736 -9.89 -23.78 -15.95
C VAL A 736 -9.14 -23.12 -14.79
N PRO A 737 -9.46 -21.86 -14.46
CA PRO A 737 -9.02 -21.21 -13.23
C PRO A 737 -10.11 -21.22 -12.14
N ASN A 738 -9.69 -21.08 -10.89
CA ASN A 738 -10.50 -20.48 -9.84
C ASN A 738 -9.60 -19.65 -8.92
N MET A 739 -10.15 -18.56 -8.40
CA MET A 739 -9.56 -17.79 -7.31
C MET A 739 -9.46 -18.67 -6.04
N VAL A 740 -8.39 -18.51 -5.29
CA VAL A 740 -8.15 -19.21 -4.03
C VAL A 740 -7.64 -18.20 -3.01
N ILE A 741 -8.45 -17.98 -1.97
CA ILE A 741 -7.96 -17.34 -0.74
C ILE A 741 -7.65 -18.46 0.25
N VAL A 742 -6.40 -18.56 0.69
CA VAL A 742 -5.93 -19.66 1.55
C VAL A 742 -5.00 -19.17 2.64
N LYS A 743 -5.15 -19.72 3.85
CA LYS A 743 -4.23 -19.49 4.97
C LYS A 743 -2.82 -19.98 4.62
N VAL A 744 -1.80 -19.20 4.98
CA VAL A 744 -0.39 -19.61 4.91
C VAL A 744 0.00 -20.35 6.19
N GLY A 745 0.85 -21.37 6.08
CA GLY A 745 1.44 -22.09 7.21
C GLY A 745 2.44 -21.23 7.99
N SER A 746 2.79 -21.64 9.22
CA SER A 746 3.81 -20.94 10.03
C SER A 746 5.21 -20.96 9.40
N ASP A 747 5.46 -21.94 8.52
CA ASP A 747 6.64 -22.08 7.66
C ASP A 747 6.57 -21.27 6.35
N GLY A 748 5.62 -20.33 6.23
CA GLY A 748 5.51 -19.41 5.09
C GLY A 748 5.04 -20.05 3.77
N ALA A 749 4.42 -21.22 3.83
CA ALA A 749 4.09 -22.03 2.66
C ALA A 749 2.61 -22.44 2.58
N ILE A 750 2.27 -23.05 1.44
CA ILE A 750 1.00 -23.76 1.17
C ILE A 750 1.30 -25.09 0.49
N ASN A 751 0.34 -25.99 0.48
CA ASN A 751 0.35 -27.24 -0.27
C ASN A 751 -0.70 -27.19 -1.37
N LEU A 752 -0.37 -27.73 -2.56
CA LEU A 752 -1.29 -28.00 -3.66
C LEU A 752 -1.27 -29.49 -3.97
N MET A 753 -2.41 -30.10 -4.27
CA MET A 753 -2.50 -31.51 -4.63
C MET A 753 -3.71 -31.77 -5.52
N SER A 754 -3.56 -32.69 -6.47
CA SER A 754 -4.63 -33.15 -7.35
C SER A 754 -5.11 -34.54 -6.94
N ASN A 755 -6.42 -34.83 -6.99
CA ASN A 755 -6.90 -36.19 -6.73
C ASN A 755 -6.74 -37.15 -7.92
N ALA A 756 -6.59 -36.64 -9.16
CA ALA A 756 -6.59 -37.42 -10.39
C ALA A 756 -5.89 -36.68 -11.54
N GLY A 757 -5.69 -37.34 -12.68
CA GLY A 757 -5.37 -36.71 -13.97
C GLY A 757 -4.00 -36.01 -14.14
N CYS A 758 -3.21 -35.87 -13.07
CA CYS A 758 -1.93 -35.13 -13.01
C CYS A 758 -1.92 -33.86 -13.88
N PRO A 759 -2.77 -32.86 -13.57
CA PRO A 759 -2.79 -31.60 -14.31
C PRO A 759 -1.48 -30.83 -14.21
N ASN A 760 -1.19 -30.06 -15.26
CA ASN A 760 -0.30 -28.91 -15.13
C ASN A 760 -1.03 -27.82 -14.33
N ILE A 761 -0.32 -27.18 -13.39
CA ILE A 761 -0.86 -26.10 -12.54
C ILE A 761 -0.04 -24.83 -12.68
N VAL A 762 -0.75 -23.73 -12.90
CA VAL A 762 -0.24 -22.36 -12.83
C VAL A 762 -0.83 -21.67 -11.60
N VAL A 763 0.00 -20.93 -10.86
CA VAL A 763 -0.43 -20.12 -9.72
C VAL A 763 0.09 -18.70 -9.90
N ASP A 764 -0.84 -17.76 -10.08
CA ASP A 764 -0.56 -16.33 -10.17
C ASP A 764 -1.07 -15.63 -8.89
N VAL A 765 -0.22 -14.84 -8.24
CA VAL A 765 -0.49 -14.13 -6.97
C VAL A 765 -1.16 -12.80 -7.27
N ALA A 766 -2.34 -12.57 -6.70
CA ALA A 766 -3.05 -11.28 -6.77
C ALA A 766 -2.80 -10.40 -5.53
N GLY A 767 -2.39 -11.00 -4.40
CA GLY A 767 -1.99 -10.28 -3.19
C GLY A 767 -1.90 -11.18 -1.96
N TYR A 768 -1.69 -10.57 -0.80
CA TYR A 768 -1.63 -11.25 0.50
C TYR A 768 -2.46 -10.55 1.56
N PHE A 769 -2.74 -11.26 2.66
CA PHE A 769 -3.37 -10.69 3.85
C PHE A 769 -2.38 -10.69 5.00
N THR A 770 -2.26 -9.58 5.70
CA THR A 770 -1.30 -9.41 6.79
C THR A 770 -1.67 -10.22 8.05
N SER A 771 -0.69 -10.49 8.90
CA SER A 771 -0.89 -10.85 10.32
C SER A 771 -0.50 -9.65 11.21
N PRO A 772 -0.72 -9.72 12.53
CA PRO A 772 0.03 -8.88 13.46
C PRO A 772 1.55 -9.04 13.25
N ALA A 773 2.31 -8.06 13.74
CA ALA A 773 3.74 -8.23 13.98
C ALA A 773 3.95 -8.91 15.34
N ASP A 774 4.91 -9.83 15.40
CA ASP A 774 5.41 -10.46 16.63
C ASP A 774 6.56 -9.63 17.25
#